data_AF-A0A540NLZ8-F1
#
_entry.id   AF-A0A540NLZ8-F1
#
_cell.length_a   1.000
_cell.length_b   1.000
_cell.length_c   1.000
_cell.angle_alpha   90.00
_cell.angle_beta   90.00
_cell.angle_gamma   90.00
#
_symmetry.space_group_name_H-M   'P 1'
#
loop_
_entity.id
_entity.type
_entity.pdbx_description
1 polymer ?
#
loop_
_entity_poly.entity_id
_entity_poly.type
_entity_poly.pdbx_seq_one_letter_code
_entity_poly.pdbx_strand_id
1 'polypeptide(L)'
;MWTRDKNFGTRGFSTPPATWKTAPPTPPAVPMSERKRMSPSDKDDLFHVVHKVPAGDSPYVKAKQVQLIDKDPGKAISLFWAAINAGDRVDSALKDMAVVMKQLDRAEEAIEAIKSFRHLCPYDSQESLNNVLVELYKVLQRSGRIEEEIELLESKLKHIDEGIAFCGRRTKTARAQGRKVQITVEQERARILGNLAWAYLQKGDYKTAEEYYLKALSLEPDKNKQCNLAICLMHMNRFTEAKHLLQVVRDSSGNKPMDESYAKSFERAYQMLTELEAQSVLRPIQQDGRSYMFSRRRADGREEANLSVDQGKKDRYFKNLCESRSSFSSRMKDNQGDIVGAETTPNVKTYFSPGPAIWDPEVQFSQPRRSPWGFNEPQMAGENANALDIVIGGGQNQSSAHSNSALASRTSGCPYAQSQSATAVARAYCPLCSISSICFIKRQFHPLIAAPKTRNLFLQRGFACKGITCSMKSYRLSELSPPEVESLKARPRIDFSSIFSTVNPIVDEVRKRGDAAVKEYFDKVVLDNIVVEVSELPDPELDAVIKEAFDVAYDNIYAFHFAQKSAEKSVENMKGVKCKRVARSIGSVGVYVPGGTAVLPSTALMLSVPAQIAGCKTVVLATPPSQDGTICKAISAMAWGTQSCPKVEKIFGPGNQYVTAAKMILQNSEAMVSIDMPAGPSEVLVIADKHASPVHIAADLLSQAEHGPDSQVVLVIAGDGVDVKAIEEEISKQCQNLPRGEFASKALSHSFTVFARDMVEAVSFSNLYAPEHLIINVQDAEKWESFIENAGQWTPESVGDYASGTNHVLPTYGYAKMYGGVSLDSFLKYMTVQSLTEEGLLKLGPYVATMAEVEGLEAHKRAVTLRLKDIEARQVLT
;
A
#
# COMPACT_ATOMS: atom_id res chain seq x y z
N MET A 1 -43.23 10.96 -81.73
CA MET A 1 -42.50 11.35 -82.95
C MET A 1 -41.18 10.59 -82.96
N TRP A 2 -41.00 9.69 -83.93
CA TRP A 2 -39.73 9.07 -84.39
C TRP A 2 -38.80 8.27 -83.44
N THR A 3 -38.68 6.97 -83.80
CA THR A 3 -37.44 6.14 -83.89
C THR A 3 -36.69 5.74 -82.59
N ARG A 4 -36.71 4.44 -82.20
CA ARG A 4 -35.82 3.31 -82.63
C ARG A 4 -34.55 3.21 -81.76
N ASP A 5 -33.95 2.04 -81.50
CA ASP A 5 -34.29 0.62 -81.74
C ASP A 5 -33.39 -0.26 -80.83
N LYS A 6 -33.86 -1.46 -80.43
CA LYS A 6 -33.05 -2.69 -80.19
C LYS A 6 -31.92 -2.69 -79.12
N ASN A 7 -31.45 -3.81 -78.60
CA ASN A 7 -31.98 -5.13 -78.20
C ASN A 7 -30.77 -5.90 -77.62
N PHE A 8 -31.04 -6.85 -76.72
CA PHE A 8 -30.46 -8.20 -76.63
C PHE A 8 -29.31 -8.55 -77.59
N GLY A 9 -28.22 -9.21 -77.20
CA GLY A 9 -28.04 -10.31 -76.24
C GLY A 9 -26.85 -11.15 -76.73
N THR A 10 -26.33 -12.12 -75.98
CA THR A 10 -26.63 -13.54 -76.27
C THR A 10 -26.51 -14.44 -75.03
N ARG A 11 -27.42 -15.41 -74.95
CA ARG A 11 -27.26 -16.63 -74.13
C ARG A 11 -26.48 -17.68 -74.93
N GLY A 12 -25.84 -18.62 -74.24
CA GLY A 12 -25.53 -19.95 -74.77
C GLY A 12 -25.46 -20.97 -73.63
N PHE A 13 -26.57 -21.71 -73.39
CA PHE A 13 -26.69 -23.17 -73.55
C PHE A 13 -25.76 -23.99 -72.61
N SER A 14 -26.27 -24.63 -71.55
CA SER A 14 -27.05 -25.90 -71.55
C SER A 14 -26.25 -27.05 -72.19
N THR A 15 -25.89 -28.12 -71.47
CA THR A 15 -26.83 -29.16 -70.97
C THR A 15 -26.47 -29.84 -69.63
N PRO A 16 -27.42 -30.55 -68.98
CA PRO A 16 -27.26 -31.36 -67.75
C PRO A 16 -27.29 -32.89 -68.10
N PRO A 17 -27.62 -33.86 -67.22
CA PRO A 17 -27.62 -33.94 -65.75
C PRO A 17 -26.88 -35.20 -65.19
N ALA A 18 -26.96 -35.44 -63.87
CA ALA A 18 -27.13 -36.80 -63.34
C ALA A 18 -28.17 -36.77 -62.19
N THR A 19 -29.38 -37.25 -62.49
CA THR A 19 -30.57 -37.23 -61.60
C THR A 19 -30.59 -38.44 -60.66
N TRP A 20 -30.72 -38.22 -59.35
CA TRP A 20 -31.97 -38.33 -58.54
C TRP A 20 -32.33 -39.72 -57.98
N LYS A 21 -32.62 -39.72 -56.67
CA LYS A 21 -33.80 -40.25 -55.94
C LYS A 21 -33.67 -39.72 -54.49
N THR A 22 -34.66 -39.21 -53.76
CA THR A 22 -36.08 -38.87 -54.00
C THR A 22 -36.52 -37.87 -52.92
N ALA A 23 -37.63 -37.15 -53.12
CA ALA A 23 -38.21 -36.16 -52.18
C ALA A 23 -39.73 -36.45 -52.00
N PRO A 24 -40.57 -35.58 -51.38
CA PRO A 24 -40.55 -34.92 -50.05
C PRO A 24 -41.81 -35.37 -49.22
N PRO A 25 -42.48 -34.59 -48.32
CA PRO A 25 -43.19 -33.32 -48.62
C PRO A 25 -43.14 -32.20 -47.54
N THR A 26 -43.63 -31.02 -47.91
CA THR A 26 -43.95 -29.83 -47.08
C THR A 26 -45.40 -29.38 -47.40
N PRO A 27 -45.86 -28.14 -47.06
CA PRO A 27 -46.31 -27.60 -45.76
C PRO A 27 -47.82 -27.20 -45.80
N PRO A 28 -48.36 -26.49 -44.79
CA PRO A 28 -48.94 -25.13 -45.03
C PRO A 28 -48.88 -24.19 -43.78
N ALA A 29 -49.28 -22.90 -43.78
CA ALA A 29 -49.35 -21.81 -44.77
C ALA A 29 -49.54 -20.45 -44.01
N VAL A 30 -49.31 -19.31 -44.68
CA VAL A 30 -49.37 -17.91 -44.14
C VAL A 30 -50.81 -17.33 -44.22
N PRO A 31 -51.19 -16.19 -43.57
CA PRO A 31 -51.01 -14.87 -44.23
C PRO A 31 -50.93 -13.57 -43.37
N MET A 32 -50.13 -12.62 -43.90
CA MET A 32 -50.32 -11.16 -44.08
C MET A 32 -51.08 -10.24 -43.09
N SER A 33 -50.44 -9.11 -42.76
CA SER A 33 -50.94 -7.78 -43.16
C SER A 33 -49.79 -6.77 -43.42
N GLU A 34 -49.95 -5.92 -44.45
CA GLU A 34 -49.03 -4.83 -44.85
C GLU A 34 -49.32 -3.53 -44.01
N ARG A 35 -48.64 -2.37 -44.06
CA ARG A 35 -47.98 -1.67 -45.21
C ARG A 35 -47.17 -0.40 -44.80
N LYS A 36 -45.93 -0.28 -45.31
CA LYS A 36 -45.11 0.92 -45.72
C LYS A 36 -45.11 2.32 -45.00
N ARG A 37 -43.88 2.81 -44.68
CA ARG A 37 -43.18 4.10 -45.03
C ARG A 37 -43.84 5.49 -44.67
N MET A 38 -43.14 6.60 -44.34
CA MET A 38 -41.71 6.97 -44.15
C MET A 38 -41.56 8.39 -43.50
N SER A 39 -40.50 8.64 -42.70
CA SER A 39 -39.78 9.94 -42.47
C SER A 39 -40.51 11.16 -41.81
N PRO A 40 -39.80 12.22 -41.33
CA PRO A 40 -38.55 12.23 -40.56
C PRO A 40 -38.56 13.26 -39.38
N SER A 41 -38.72 12.79 -38.15
CA SER A 41 -38.26 13.44 -36.91
C SER A 41 -38.13 12.31 -35.86
N ASP A 42 -37.20 12.31 -34.90
CA ASP A 42 -36.39 13.40 -34.36
C ASP A 42 -34.89 13.06 -34.37
N LYS A 43 -34.05 14.10 -34.45
CA LYS A 43 -32.74 14.07 -33.80
C LYS A 43 -32.87 14.92 -32.56
N ASP A 44 -32.50 14.38 -31.41
CA ASP A 44 -31.49 15.03 -30.58
C ASP A 44 -30.85 14.02 -29.62
N ASP A 45 -29.54 14.22 -29.44
CA ASP A 45 -28.58 13.26 -28.96
C ASP A 45 -28.72 12.87 -27.48
N LEU A 46 -28.48 11.59 -27.19
CA LEU A 46 -27.90 11.16 -25.90
C LEU A 46 -26.66 10.29 -26.16
N PHE A 47 -25.50 10.92 -26.01
CA PHE A 47 -24.19 10.26 -26.07
C PHE A 47 -24.02 9.29 -24.90
N HIS A 48 -24.34 8.01 -25.10
CA HIS A 48 -23.92 6.95 -24.21
C HIS A 48 -22.76 6.15 -24.81
N VAL A 49 -21.72 5.94 -24.01
CA VAL A 49 -20.61 5.04 -24.32
C VAL A 49 -21.17 3.64 -24.41
N VAL A 50 -21.45 3.17 -25.63
CA VAL A 50 -21.95 1.82 -25.86
C VAL A 50 -20.83 0.82 -25.53
N HIS A 51 -20.87 0.28 -24.32
CA HIS A 51 -20.18 -0.96 -23.98
C HIS A 51 -20.59 -2.01 -25.03
N LYS A 52 -19.62 -2.55 -25.79
CA LYS A 52 -19.88 -3.51 -26.87
C LYS A 52 -20.22 -4.90 -26.32
N VAL A 53 -21.34 -4.99 -25.61
CA VAL A 53 -21.98 -6.26 -25.25
C VAL A 53 -22.58 -6.86 -26.53
N PRO A 54 -22.34 -8.16 -26.84
CA PRO A 54 -22.98 -8.79 -27.99
C PRO A 54 -24.50 -8.89 -27.77
N ALA A 55 -25.30 -8.73 -28.82
CA ALA A 55 -26.75 -8.90 -28.70
C ALA A 55 -27.13 -10.38 -28.51
N GLY A 56 -28.04 -10.66 -27.56
CA GLY A 56 -28.58 -12.00 -27.29
C GLY A 56 -28.75 -12.27 -25.79
N ASP A 57 -29.15 -13.50 -25.46
CA ASP A 57 -29.49 -13.93 -24.10
C ASP A 57 -28.65 -15.13 -23.61
N SER A 58 -27.57 -15.46 -24.34
CA SER A 58 -26.74 -16.64 -24.09
C SER A 58 -25.91 -16.49 -22.80
N PRO A 59 -25.48 -17.59 -22.16
CA PRO A 59 -24.64 -17.55 -20.96
C PRO A 59 -23.41 -16.63 -21.07
N TYR A 60 -22.71 -16.66 -22.21
CA TYR A 60 -21.57 -15.77 -22.47
C TYR A 60 -21.98 -14.29 -22.59
N VAL A 61 -23.14 -13.99 -23.22
CA VAL A 61 -23.63 -12.61 -23.30
C VAL A 61 -23.99 -12.08 -21.91
N LYS A 62 -24.63 -12.91 -21.08
CA LYS A 62 -24.92 -12.58 -19.67
C LYS A 62 -23.63 -12.36 -18.87
N ALA A 63 -22.61 -13.20 -19.06
CA ALA A 63 -21.30 -12.98 -18.46
C ALA A 63 -20.67 -11.63 -18.90
N LYS A 64 -20.79 -11.26 -20.19
CA LYS A 64 -20.29 -9.97 -20.70
C LYS A 64 -21.08 -8.76 -20.20
N GLN A 65 -22.41 -8.89 -20.06
CA GLN A 65 -23.25 -7.85 -19.46
C GLN A 65 -22.80 -7.58 -18.02
N VAL A 66 -22.65 -8.65 -17.21
CA VAL A 66 -22.22 -8.54 -15.82
C VAL A 66 -20.78 -8.01 -15.72
N GLN A 67 -19.86 -8.44 -16.60
CA GLN A 67 -18.49 -7.95 -16.64
C GLN A 67 -18.39 -6.44 -16.94
N LEU A 68 -19.16 -5.95 -17.93
CA LEU A 68 -18.95 -4.62 -18.50
C LEU A 68 -19.90 -3.55 -17.96
N ILE A 69 -21.10 -3.92 -17.51
CA ILE A 69 -22.15 -3.00 -17.06
C ILE A 69 -22.38 -3.14 -15.56
N ASP A 70 -22.68 -4.34 -15.05
CA ASP A 70 -22.87 -4.55 -13.60
C ASP A 70 -21.56 -4.41 -12.80
N LYS A 71 -20.41 -4.60 -13.48
CA LYS A 71 -19.04 -4.54 -12.93
C LYS A 71 -18.80 -5.48 -11.74
N ASP A 72 -19.48 -6.62 -11.72
CA ASP A 72 -19.32 -7.69 -10.72
C ASP A 72 -18.41 -8.80 -11.28
N PRO A 73 -17.11 -8.83 -10.93
CA PRO A 73 -16.18 -9.80 -11.51
C PRO A 73 -16.40 -11.23 -10.97
N GLY A 74 -16.93 -11.38 -9.75
CA GLY A 74 -17.19 -12.69 -9.14
C GLY A 74 -18.36 -13.41 -9.81
N LYS A 75 -19.46 -12.69 -10.02
CA LYS A 75 -20.63 -13.16 -10.77
C LYS A 75 -20.30 -13.33 -12.26
N ALA A 76 -19.47 -12.46 -12.84
CA ALA A 76 -18.99 -12.63 -14.22
C ALA A 76 -18.20 -13.93 -14.40
N ILE A 77 -17.24 -14.25 -13.50
CA ILE A 77 -16.49 -15.53 -13.53
C ILE A 77 -17.45 -16.73 -13.45
N SER A 78 -18.42 -16.70 -12.52
CA SER A 78 -19.42 -17.77 -12.38
C SER A 78 -20.24 -17.99 -13.67
N LEU A 79 -20.59 -16.90 -14.37
CA LEU A 79 -21.32 -16.98 -15.64
C LEU A 79 -20.43 -17.39 -16.82
N PHE A 80 -19.14 -17.04 -16.82
CA PHE A 80 -18.19 -17.57 -17.81
C PHE A 80 -17.98 -19.08 -17.64
N TRP A 81 -17.90 -19.59 -16.42
CA TRP A 81 -17.90 -21.03 -16.15
C TRP A 81 -19.18 -21.70 -16.67
N ALA A 82 -20.35 -21.10 -16.45
CA ALA A 82 -21.61 -21.60 -17.01
C ALA A 82 -21.59 -21.61 -18.56
N ALA A 83 -20.99 -20.62 -19.20
CA ALA A 83 -20.82 -20.56 -20.66
C ALA A 83 -19.87 -21.65 -21.19
N ILE A 84 -18.73 -21.87 -20.53
CA ILE A 84 -17.78 -22.94 -20.85
C ILE A 84 -18.46 -24.31 -20.78
N ASN A 85 -19.17 -24.59 -19.68
CA ASN A 85 -19.87 -25.85 -19.47
C ASN A 85 -21.05 -26.05 -20.44
N ALA A 86 -21.69 -24.97 -20.90
CA ALA A 86 -22.76 -25.00 -21.91
C ALA A 86 -22.25 -25.06 -23.36
N GLY A 87 -20.93 -25.00 -23.59
CA GLY A 87 -20.34 -24.93 -24.94
C GLY A 87 -20.53 -23.56 -25.64
N ASP A 88 -21.03 -22.54 -24.94
CA ASP A 88 -21.32 -21.22 -25.51
C ASP A 88 -20.04 -20.38 -25.62
N ARG A 89 -19.49 -20.31 -26.84
CA ARG A 89 -18.32 -19.51 -27.19
C ARG A 89 -17.13 -19.78 -26.25
N VAL A 90 -16.86 -21.06 -25.99
CA VAL A 90 -15.87 -21.54 -25.01
C VAL A 90 -14.54 -20.81 -25.10
N ASP A 91 -14.02 -20.58 -26.32
CA ASP A 91 -12.76 -19.88 -26.52
C ASP A 91 -12.78 -18.43 -25.99
N SER A 92 -13.88 -17.72 -26.24
CA SER A 92 -14.09 -16.32 -25.88
C SER A 92 -14.41 -16.19 -24.39
N ALA A 93 -15.24 -17.10 -23.85
CA ALA A 93 -15.51 -17.21 -22.42
C ALA A 93 -14.22 -17.46 -21.64
N LEU A 94 -13.38 -18.41 -22.08
CA LEU A 94 -12.11 -18.76 -21.44
C LEU A 94 -11.10 -17.59 -21.46
N LYS A 95 -11.00 -16.87 -22.59
CA LYS A 95 -10.17 -15.66 -22.71
C LYS A 95 -10.63 -14.53 -21.80
N ASP A 96 -11.92 -14.19 -21.82
CA ASP A 96 -12.46 -13.11 -21.01
C ASP A 96 -12.42 -13.45 -19.51
N MET A 97 -12.74 -14.68 -19.12
CA MET A 97 -12.64 -15.17 -17.75
C MET A 97 -11.20 -15.06 -17.23
N ALA A 98 -10.21 -15.46 -18.03
CA ALA A 98 -8.80 -15.34 -17.66
C ALA A 98 -8.36 -13.88 -17.46
N VAL A 99 -8.91 -12.93 -18.22
CA VAL A 99 -8.67 -11.49 -18.02
C VAL A 99 -9.30 -11.00 -16.71
N VAL A 100 -10.53 -11.41 -16.38
CA VAL A 100 -11.17 -11.05 -15.11
C VAL A 100 -10.45 -11.69 -13.92
N MET A 101 -10.04 -12.96 -14.03
CA MET A 101 -9.24 -13.63 -13.02
C MET A 101 -7.89 -12.93 -12.81
N LYS A 102 -7.19 -12.51 -13.88
CA LYS A 102 -5.97 -11.70 -13.79
C LYS A 102 -6.19 -10.35 -13.07
N GLN A 103 -7.37 -9.74 -13.20
CA GLN A 103 -7.72 -8.51 -12.48
C GLN A 103 -8.00 -8.74 -10.98
N LEU A 104 -8.34 -9.97 -10.58
CA LEU A 104 -8.56 -10.38 -9.19
C LEU A 104 -7.33 -11.09 -8.58
N ASP A 105 -6.15 -10.97 -9.18
CA ASP A 105 -4.91 -11.66 -8.79
C ASP A 105 -5.00 -13.21 -8.81
N ARG A 106 -6.02 -13.78 -9.46
CA ARG A 106 -6.25 -15.23 -9.61
C ARG A 106 -5.60 -15.80 -10.87
N ALA A 107 -4.36 -15.36 -11.16
CA ALA A 107 -3.67 -15.72 -12.40
C ALA A 107 -3.34 -17.22 -12.50
N GLU A 108 -3.10 -17.91 -11.38
CA GLU A 108 -2.80 -19.35 -11.36
C GLU A 108 -4.04 -20.17 -11.75
N GLU A 109 -5.21 -19.86 -11.18
CA GLU A 109 -6.48 -20.46 -11.57
C GLU A 109 -6.82 -20.20 -13.04
N ALA A 110 -6.48 -19.01 -13.56
CA ALA A 110 -6.66 -18.69 -14.98
C ALA A 110 -5.78 -19.55 -15.89
N ILE A 111 -4.53 -19.82 -15.50
CA ILE A 111 -3.64 -20.70 -16.26
C ILE A 111 -4.16 -22.13 -16.24
N GLU A 112 -4.54 -22.66 -15.07
CA GLU A 112 -5.06 -24.03 -14.99
C GLU A 112 -6.40 -24.18 -15.74
N ALA A 113 -7.31 -23.20 -15.64
CA ALA A 113 -8.51 -23.17 -16.47
C ALA A 113 -8.17 -23.19 -17.98
N ILE A 114 -7.19 -22.41 -18.44
CA ILE A 114 -6.78 -22.46 -19.84
C ILE A 114 -6.15 -23.83 -20.18
N LYS A 115 -5.25 -24.37 -19.37
CA LYS A 115 -4.63 -25.69 -19.59
C LYS A 115 -5.68 -26.80 -19.66
N SER A 116 -6.63 -26.83 -18.73
CA SER A 116 -7.69 -27.83 -18.68
C SER A 116 -8.67 -27.72 -19.85
N PHE A 117 -9.14 -26.51 -20.20
CA PHE A 117 -10.26 -26.34 -21.14
C PHE A 117 -9.88 -25.93 -22.57
N ARG A 118 -8.61 -25.60 -22.86
CA ARG A 118 -8.15 -25.24 -24.22
C ARG A 118 -8.43 -26.30 -25.28
N HIS A 119 -8.53 -27.57 -24.92
CA HIS A 119 -8.79 -28.66 -25.88
C HIS A 119 -10.22 -28.60 -26.46
N LEU A 120 -11.15 -27.91 -25.79
CA LEU A 120 -12.51 -27.64 -26.28
C LEU A 120 -12.57 -26.44 -27.24
N CYS A 121 -11.47 -25.70 -27.41
CA CYS A 121 -11.41 -24.50 -28.23
C CYS A 121 -10.94 -24.84 -29.67
N PRO A 122 -11.46 -24.16 -30.70
CA PRO A 122 -11.01 -24.34 -32.09
C PRO A 122 -9.50 -24.18 -32.25
N TYR A 123 -8.91 -24.89 -33.23
CA TYR A 123 -7.48 -24.84 -33.52
C TYR A 123 -6.99 -23.39 -33.75
N ASP A 124 -7.74 -22.59 -34.51
CA ASP A 124 -7.46 -21.18 -34.78
C ASP A 124 -7.42 -20.30 -33.51
N SER A 125 -8.08 -20.71 -32.43
CA SER A 125 -8.07 -19.98 -31.15
C SER A 125 -6.84 -20.30 -30.29
N GLN A 126 -6.09 -21.39 -30.57
CA GLN A 126 -4.95 -21.81 -29.76
C GLN A 126 -3.83 -20.76 -29.71
N GLU A 127 -3.57 -20.04 -30.80
CA GLU A 127 -2.59 -18.95 -30.81
C GLU A 127 -3.03 -17.80 -29.88
N SER A 128 -4.33 -17.47 -29.88
CA SER A 128 -4.88 -16.43 -29.01
C SER A 128 -4.80 -16.81 -27.52
N LEU A 129 -5.06 -18.08 -27.19
CA LEU A 129 -4.90 -18.62 -25.84
C LEU A 129 -3.43 -18.66 -25.41
N ASN A 130 -2.51 -19.05 -26.32
CA ASN A 130 -1.07 -19.02 -26.07
C ASN A 130 -0.54 -17.59 -25.84
N ASN A 131 -1.18 -16.55 -26.39
CA ASN A 131 -0.82 -15.16 -26.10
C ASN A 131 -1.34 -14.72 -24.72
N VAL A 132 -2.53 -15.17 -24.30
CA VAL A 132 -3.05 -14.93 -22.94
C VAL A 132 -2.22 -15.67 -21.89
N LEU A 133 -1.81 -16.92 -22.14
CA LEU A 133 -0.93 -17.69 -21.26
C LEU A 133 0.41 -16.99 -21.00
N VAL A 134 1.09 -16.50 -22.05
CA VAL A 134 2.30 -15.68 -21.89
C VAL A 134 2.01 -14.50 -20.96
N GLU A 135 0.96 -13.72 -21.24
CA GLU A 135 0.58 -12.56 -20.41
C GLU A 135 0.12 -12.91 -18.98
N LEU A 136 -0.19 -14.17 -18.67
CA LEU A 136 -0.44 -14.67 -17.31
C LEU A 136 0.87 -15.10 -16.63
N TYR A 137 1.74 -15.85 -17.33
CA TYR A 137 3.05 -16.24 -16.80
C TYR A 137 3.90 -15.01 -16.42
N LYS A 138 3.87 -13.94 -17.23
CA LYS A 138 4.54 -12.66 -16.91
C LYS A 138 4.13 -12.04 -15.56
N VAL A 139 2.93 -12.31 -15.07
CA VAL A 139 2.45 -11.83 -13.75
C VAL A 139 3.03 -12.68 -12.63
N LEU A 140 3.17 -13.99 -12.87
CA LEU A 140 3.52 -15.01 -11.88
C LEU A 140 5.01 -15.38 -11.84
N GLN A 141 5.89 -14.55 -12.41
CA GLN A 141 7.32 -14.87 -12.45
C GLN A 141 7.98 -14.90 -11.06
N ARG A 142 7.32 -14.35 -10.02
CA ARG A 142 7.74 -14.51 -8.63
C ARG A 142 7.30 -15.84 -7.99
N SER A 143 6.36 -16.60 -8.57
CA SER A 143 5.91 -17.91 -8.06
C SER A 143 6.54 -19.13 -8.76
N GLY A 144 7.54 -18.91 -9.64
CA GLY A 144 8.42 -20.00 -10.13
C GLY A 144 7.92 -20.78 -11.34
N ARG A 145 7.03 -20.22 -12.18
CA ARG A 145 6.56 -20.83 -13.44
C ARG A 145 7.29 -20.34 -14.70
N ILE A 146 8.55 -19.91 -14.58
CA ILE A 146 9.32 -19.35 -15.71
C ILE A 146 9.64 -20.44 -16.74
N GLU A 147 9.85 -21.67 -16.31
CA GLU A 147 10.07 -22.85 -17.16
C GLU A 147 8.91 -23.08 -18.15
N GLU A 148 7.66 -23.01 -17.67
CA GLU A 148 6.46 -23.19 -18.51
C GLU A 148 6.31 -22.05 -19.55
N GLU A 149 6.77 -20.83 -19.22
CA GLU A 149 6.81 -19.70 -20.15
C GLU A 149 7.87 -19.93 -21.25
N ILE A 150 9.07 -20.40 -20.87
CA ILE A 150 10.16 -20.71 -21.79
C ILE A 150 9.73 -21.81 -22.77
N GLU A 151 9.23 -22.95 -22.28
CA GLU A 151 8.76 -24.06 -23.14
C GLU A 151 7.69 -23.61 -24.16
N LEU A 152 6.73 -22.78 -23.71
CA LEU A 152 5.69 -22.24 -24.58
C LEU A 152 6.26 -21.29 -25.64
N LEU A 153 7.22 -20.44 -25.28
CA LEU A 153 7.84 -19.49 -26.19
C LEU A 153 8.79 -20.18 -27.20
N GLU A 154 9.54 -21.20 -26.77
CA GLU A 154 10.38 -22.02 -27.64
C GLU A 154 9.54 -22.83 -28.64
N SER A 155 8.43 -23.44 -28.19
CA SER A 155 7.45 -24.08 -29.07
C SER A 155 6.90 -23.12 -30.14
N LYS A 156 6.56 -21.88 -29.75
CA LYS A 156 6.10 -20.84 -30.68
C LYS A 156 7.19 -20.40 -31.65
N LEU A 157 8.44 -20.26 -31.20
CA LEU A 157 9.57 -19.93 -32.08
C LEU A 157 9.80 -21.03 -33.11
N LYS A 158 9.76 -22.31 -32.69
CA LYS A 158 9.85 -23.47 -33.57
C LYS A 158 8.75 -23.47 -34.64
N HIS A 159 7.49 -23.23 -34.27
CA HIS A 159 6.39 -23.15 -35.25
C HIS A 159 6.51 -21.96 -36.23
N ILE A 160 7.22 -20.89 -35.86
CA ILE A 160 7.53 -19.77 -36.77
C ILE A 160 8.63 -20.20 -37.75
N ASP A 161 9.70 -20.81 -37.25
CA ASP A 161 10.84 -21.26 -38.05
C ASP A 161 10.47 -22.42 -39.01
N GLU A 162 9.53 -23.29 -38.62
CA GLU A 162 8.94 -24.34 -39.46
C GLU A 162 7.88 -23.80 -40.45
N GLY A 163 7.56 -22.50 -40.43
CA GLY A 163 6.58 -21.85 -41.31
C GLY A 163 5.11 -22.17 -41.02
N ILE A 164 4.85 -23.03 -40.02
CA ILE A 164 3.52 -23.49 -39.59
C ILE A 164 2.68 -22.30 -39.11
N ALA A 165 3.25 -21.42 -38.27
CA ALA A 165 2.57 -20.28 -37.65
C ALA A 165 2.06 -19.20 -38.63
N PHE A 166 2.48 -19.26 -39.91
CA PHE A 166 2.04 -18.35 -40.96
C PHE A 166 1.40 -19.08 -42.15
N CYS A 167 1.24 -20.41 -42.08
CA CYS A 167 0.79 -21.26 -43.19
C CYS A 167 1.52 -20.97 -44.52
N GLY A 168 2.85 -20.77 -44.45
CA GLY A 168 3.70 -20.43 -45.60
C GLY A 168 3.59 -18.99 -46.12
N ARG A 169 2.82 -18.10 -45.48
CA ARG A 169 2.68 -16.68 -45.87
C ARG A 169 3.78 -15.81 -45.24
N ARG A 170 4.12 -14.68 -45.86
CA ARG A 170 5.11 -13.72 -45.32
C ARG A 170 4.56 -12.77 -44.25
N THR A 171 3.23 -12.63 -44.16
CA THR A 171 2.57 -11.78 -43.16
C THR A 171 1.30 -12.41 -42.62
N LYS A 172 0.91 -12.05 -41.39
CA LYS A 172 -0.38 -12.36 -40.77
C LYS A 172 -1.10 -11.09 -40.31
N THR A 173 -2.43 -11.10 -40.33
CA THR A 173 -3.23 -9.96 -39.86
C THR A 173 -3.50 -10.07 -38.37
N ALA A 174 -2.89 -9.20 -37.57
CA ALA A 174 -3.15 -9.04 -36.15
C ALA A 174 -4.09 -7.86 -35.87
N ARG A 175 -4.49 -7.69 -34.61
CA ARG A 175 -5.15 -6.46 -34.13
C ARG A 175 -4.34 -5.81 -33.02
N ALA A 176 -4.05 -4.53 -33.16
CA ALA A 176 -3.40 -3.69 -32.15
C ALA A 176 -4.24 -2.42 -31.95
N GLN A 177 -4.57 -2.06 -30.71
CA GLN A 177 -5.42 -0.91 -30.37
C GLN A 177 -6.70 -0.79 -31.23
N GLY A 178 -7.38 -1.92 -31.45
CA GLY A 178 -8.60 -1.98 -32.28
C GLY A 178 -8.40 -1.90 -33.80
N ARG A 179 -7.20 -1.55 -34.29
CA ARG A 179 -6.85 -1.48 -35.72
C ARG A 179 -6.28 -2.81 -36.21
N LYS A 180 -6.56 -3.18 -37.47
CA LYS A 180 -5.94 -4.35 -38.13
C LYS A 180 -4.54 -3.96 -38.62
N VAL A 181 -3.53 -4.75 -38.28
CA VAL A 181 -2.12 -4.52 -38.63
C VAL A 181 -1.56 -5.78 -39.29
N GLN A 182 -0.76 -5.66 -40.34
CA GLN A 182 0.00 -6.79 -40.90
C GLN A 182 1.30 -6.93 -40.11
N ILE A 183 1.56 -8.11 -39.54
CA ILE A 183 2.81 -8.45 -38.86
C ILE A 183 3.60 -9.39 -39.78
N THR A 184 4.88 -9.10 -40.00
CA THR A 184 5.78 -9.97 -40.79
C THR A 184 6.28 -11.15 -39.95
N VAL A 185 6.79 -12.20 -40.62
CA VAL A 185 7.50 -13.30 -39.95
C VAL A 185 8.65 -12.77 -39.08
N GLU A 186 9.42 -11.81 -39.58
CA GLU A 186 10.58 -11.22 -38.89
C GLU A 186 10.18 -10.44 -37.64
N GLN A 187 9.13 -9.62 -37.70
CA GLN A 187 8.60 -8.88 -36.54
C GLN A 187 8.08 -9.82 -35.45
N GLU A 188 7.33 -10.86 -35.83
CA GLU A 188 6.83 -11.83 -34.86
C GLU A 188 7.99 -12.63 -34.24
N ARG A 189 9.00 -13.00 -35.04
CA ARG A 189 10.22 -13.67 -34.56
C ARG A 189 11.00 -12.78 -33.58
N ALA A 190 11.19 -11.50 -33.90
CA ALA A 190 11.84 -10.52 -33.02
C ALA A 190 11.05 -10.33 -31.70
N ARG A 191 9.71 -10.36 -31.76
CA ARG A 191 8.84 -10.31 -30.57
C ARG A 191 8.97 -11.54 -29.69
N ILE A 192 8.98 -12.75 -30.26
CA ILE A 192 9.15 -13.99 -29.47
C ILE A 192 10.55 -14.09 -28.89
N LEU A 193 11.61 -13.79 -29.66
CA LEU A 193 12.99 -13.75 -29.18
C LEU A 193 13.17 -12.74 -28.04
N GLY A 194 12.53 -11.57 -28.11
CA GLY A 194 12.55 -10.57 -27.04
C GLY A 194 11.83 -11.02 -25.75
N ASN A 195 10.74 -11.78 -25.86
CA ASN A 195 10.08 -12.38 -24.69
C ASN A 195 10.95 -13.51 -24.08
N LEU A 196 11.56 -14.37 -24.91
CA LEU A 196 12.49 -15.41 -24.44
C LEU A 196 13.66 -14.80 -23.67
N ALA A 197 14.32 -13.79 -24.26
CA ALA A 197 15.42 -13.09 -23.62
C ALA A 197 15.03 -12.53 -22.24
N TRP A 198 13.81 -12.01 -22.12
CA TRP A 198 13.29 -11.46 -20.88
C TRP A 198 12.96 -12.53 -19.83
N ALA A 199 12.44 -13.70 -20.25
CA ALA A 199 12.22 -14.85 -19.36
C ALA A 199 13.55 -15.41 -18.83
N TYR A 200 14.57 -15.57 -19.68
CA TYR A 200 15.93 -15.95 -19.26
C TYR A 200 16.58 -14.90 -18.35
N LEU A 201 16.34 -13.60 -18.59
CA LEU A 201 16.76 -12.52 -17.69
C LEU A 201 16.13 -12.66 -16.30
N GLN A 202 14.83 -13.00 -16.18
CA GLN A 202 14.21 -13.22 -14.86
C GLN A 202 14.69 -14.52 -14.20
N LYS A 203 15.03 -15.55 -14.98
CA LYS A 203 15.66 -16.80 -14.49
C LYS A 203 17.09 -16.59 -13.98
N GLY A 204 17.71 -15.44 -14.25
CA GLY A 204 19.10 -15.14 -13.90
C GLY A 204 20.14 -15.74 -14.85
N ASP A 205 19.72 -16.29 -16.00
CA ASP A 205 20.64 -16.72 -17.06
C ASP A 205 20.91 -15.57 -18.02
N TYR A 206 21.75 -14.64 -17.57
CA TYR A 206 22.11 -13.42 -18.30
C TYR A 206 22.84 -13.70 -19.62
N LYS A 207 23.50 -14.85 -19.77
CA LYS A 207 24.22 -15.23 -21.00
C LYS A 207 23.25 -15.63 -22.08
N THR A 208 22.32 -16.53 -21.77
CA THR A 208 21.28 -16.95 -22.70
C THR A 208 20.35 -15.77 -23.03
N ALA A 209 20.05 -14.91 -22.04
CA ALA A 209 19.31 -13.66 -22.26
C ALA A 209 20.00 -12.70 -23.24
N GLU A 210 21.32 -12.48 -23.11
CA GLU A 210 22.10 -11.67 -24.07
C GLU A 210 21.98 -12.23 -25.49
N GLU A 211 22.18 -13.54 -25.68
CA GLU A 211 22.08 -14.16 -27.00
C GLU A 211 20.72 -13.92 -27.66
N TYR A 212 19.63 -14.09 -26.91
CA TYR A 212 18.28 -13.87 -27.44
C TYR A 212 17.97 -12.39 -27.70
N TYR A 213 18.47 -11.46 -26.86
CA TYR A 213 18.33 -10.02 -27.13
C TYR A 213 19.12 -9.59 -28.37
N LEU A 214 20.34 -10.08 -28.57
CA LEU A 214 21.14 -9.80 -29.77
C LEU A 214 20.48 -10.38 -31.02
N LYS A 215 19.96 -11.61 -30.96
CA LYS A 215 19.18 -12.22 -32.07
C LYS A 215 17.93 -11.38 -32.37
N ALA A 216 17.18 -10.92 -31.37
CA ALA A 216 16.00 -10.07 -31.57
C ALA A 216 16.36 -8.71 -32.21
N LEU A 217 17.40 -8.03 -31.69
CA LEU A 217 17.86 -6.73 -32.19
C LEU A 217 18.47 -6.79 -33.60
N SER A 218 18.99 -7.94 -34.03
CA SER A 218 19.43 -8.14 -35.41
C SER A 218 18.29 -8.22 -36.44
N LEU A 219 17.06 -8.45 -35.97
CA LEU A 219 15.86 -8.49 -36.81
C LEU A 219 15.09 -7.15 -36.77
N GLU A 220 14.92 -6.57 -35.59
CA GLU A 220 14.18 -5.32 -35.40
C GLU A 220 14.82 -4.44 -34.30
N PRO A 221 15.22 -3.20 -34.63
CA PRO A 221 15.79 -2.29 -33.64
C PRO A 221 14.72 -1.80 -32.66
N ASP A 222 14.94 -2.01 -31.37
CA ASP A 222 13.95 -1.73 -30.32
C ASP A 222 14.65 -1.20 -29.06
N LYS A 223 14.26 0.01 -28.62
CA LYS A 223 14.87 0.69 -27.47
C LYS A 223 14.60 -0.01 -26.14
N ASN A 224 13.44 -0.65 -25.96
CA ASN A 224 13.12 -1.44 -24.77
C ASN A 224 14.01 -2.70 -24.70
N LYS A 225 14.20 -3.40 -25.82
CA LYS A 225 15.12 -4.55 -25.91
C LYS A 225 16.58 -4.12 -25.66
N GLN A 226 17.01 -2.93 -26.14
CA GLN A 226 18.33 -2.36 -25.83
C GLN A 226 18.52 -2.06 -24.33
N CYS A 227 17.52 -1.49 -23.65
CA CYS A 227 17.60 -1.23 -22.20
C CYS A 227 17.71 -2.54 -21.39
N ASN A 228 16.92 -3.56 -21.74
CA ASN A 228 16.98 -4.86 -21.06
C ASN A 228 18.29 -5.62 -21.35
N LEU A 229 18.87 -5.47 -22.55
CA LEU A 229 20.21 -5.97 -22.87
C LEU A 229 21.28 -5.27 -22.01
N ALA A 230 21.17 -3.96 -21.76
CA ALA A 230 22.08 -3.27 -20.85
C ALA A 230 22.01 -3.84 -19.42
N ILE A 231 20.82 -4.22 -18.94
CA ILE A 231 20.65 -4.92 -17.65
C ILE A 231 21.39 -6.27 -17.64
N CYS A 232 21.26 -7.07 -18.71
CA CYS A 232 22.02 -8.33 -18.84
C CYS A 232 23.55 -8.08 -18.76
N LEU A 233 24.04 -7.07 -19.48
CA LEU A 233 25.45 -6.71 -19.52
C LEU A 233 25.98 -6.25 -18.14
N MET A 234 25.19 -5.48 -17.39
CA MET A 234 25.56 -5.07 -16.03
C MET A 234 25.64 -6.25 -15.05
N HIS A 235 24.69 -7.19 -15.09
CA HIS A 235 24.78 -8.42 -14.28
C HIS A 235 25.99 -9.29 -14.66
N MET A 236 26.49 -9.19 -15.90
CA MET A 236 27.74 -9.83 -16.36
C MET A 236 29.00 -8.99 -16.14
N ASN A 237 28.92 -7.88 -15.38
CA ASN A 237 30.01 -6.94 -15.11
C ASN A 237 30.61 -6.24 -16.35
N ARG A 238 29.89 -6.20 -17.47
CA ARG A 238 30.29 -5.52 -18.73
C ARG A 238 29.77 -4.08 -18.77
N PHE A 239 30.10 -3.31 -17.72
CA PHE A 239 29.55 -1.97 -17.47
C PHE A 239 29.79 -0.97 -18.60
N THR A 240 30.97 -0.98 -19.22
CA THR A 240 31.31 -0.07 -20.32
C THR A 240 30.40 -0.26 -21.54
N GLU A 241 30.05 -1.50 -21.86
CA GLU A 241 29.15 -1.84 -22.96
C GLU A 241 27.70 -1.45 -22.63
N ALA A 242 27.26 -1.72 -21.41
CA ALA A 242 25.94 -1.31 -20.92
C ALA A 242 25.76 0.22 -20.95
N LYS A 243 26.78 0.96 -20.48
CA LYS A 243 26.79 2.44 -20.47
C LYS A 243 26.75 3.01 -21.87
N HIS A 244 27.53 2.45 -22.80
CA HIS A 244 27.48 2.87 -24.21
C HIS A 244 26.10 2.60 -24.82
N LEU A 245 25.50 1.43 -24.57
CA LEU A 245 24.18 1.07 -25.08
C LEU A 245 23.08 1.99 -24.56
N LEU A 246 23.09 2.34 -23.26
CA LEU A 246 22.14 3.31 -22.70
C LEU A 246 22.38 4.73 -23.23
N GLN A 247 23.62 5.15 -23.46
CA GLN A 247 23.91 6.44 -24.08
C GLN A 247 23.34 6.53 -25.50
N VAL A 248 23.46 5.47 -26.31
CA VAL A 248 22.84 5.40 -27.65
C VAL A 248 21.31 5.50 -27.59
N VAL A 249 20.66 4.88 -26.59
CA VAL A 249 19.20 5.02 -26.38
C VAL A 249 18.83 6.46 -25.99
N ARG A 250 19.64 7.12 -25.16
CA ARG A 250 19.45 8.52 -24.75
C ARG A 250 19.61 9.49 -25.92
N ASP A 251 20.72 9.39 -26.65
CA ASP A 251 21.06 10.28 -27.77
C ASP A 251 20.05 10.16 -28.92
N SER A 252 19.56 8.95 -29.19
CA SER A 252 18.50 8.69 -30.19
C SER A 252 17.10 9.17 -29.76
N SER A 253 16.97 9.82 -28.61
CA SER A 253 15.70 10.36 -28.08
C SER A 253 15.70 11.91 -28.01
N GLY A 254 16.89 12.53 -27.86
CA GLY A 254 17.07 13.98 -27.83
C GLY A 254 16.37 14.66 -26.64
N ASN A 255 16.15 15.98 -26.73
CA ASN A 255 15.44 16.78 -25.70
C ASN A 255 13.91 16.57 -25.70
N LYS A 256 13.41 15.45 -26.24
CA LYS A 256 11.98 15.10 -26.17
C LYS A 256 11.75 14.18 -24.97
N PRO A 257 10.59 14.29 -24.28
CA PRO A 257 10.23 13.30 -23.27
C PRO A 257 10.25 11.89 -23.88
N MET A 258 10.81 10.92 -23.15
CA MET A 258 10.87 9.54 -23.63
C MET A 258 9.47 8.97 -23.83
N ASP A 259 9.35 8.08 -24.82
CA ASP A 259 8.11 7.34 -25.06
C ASP A 259 7.88 6.33 -23.93
N GLU A 260 6.65 6.28 -23.45
CA GLU A 260 6.19 5.44 -22.34
C GLU A 260 6.48 3.94 -22.58
N SER A 261 6.60 3.54 -23.85
CA SER A 261 6.90 2.17 -24.29
C SER A 261 8.26 1.61 -23.83
N TYR A 262 9.25 2.47 -23.52
CA TYR A 262 10.57 2.04 -23.00
C TYR A 262 11.10 2.85 -21.82
N ALA A 263 10.47 3.97 -21.45
CA ALA A 263 10.91 4.84 -20.36
C ALA A 263 11.21 4.07 -19.05
N LYS A 264 10.30 3.18 -18.61
CA LYS A 264 10.45 2.39 -17.38
C LYS A 264 11.66 1.45 -17.40
N SER A 265 11.95 0.84 -18.55
CA SER A 265 13.11 -0.04 -18.72
C SER A 265 14.42 0.73 -18.79
N PHE A 266 14.40 1.92 -19.40
CA PHE A 266 15.54 2.82 -19.42
C PHE A 266 15.87 3.34 -18.02
N GLU A 267 14.86 3.80 -17.27
CA GLU A 267 14.99 4.29 -15.90
C GLU A 267 15.56 3.21 -14.97
N ARG A 268 15.00 1.99 -15.01
CA ARG A 268 15.54 0.84 -14.24
C ARG A 268 16.99 0.52 -14.59
N ALA A 269 17.34 0.54 -15.87
CA ALA A 269 18.72 0.28 -16.32
C ALA A 269 19.68 1.41 -15.93
N TYR A 270 19.22 2.66 -15.97
CA TYR A 270 20.02 3.81 -15.58
C TYR A 270 20.25 3.86 -14.06
N GLN A 271 19.22 3.61 -13.25
CA GLN A 271 19.33 3.48 -11.80
C GLN A 271 20.34 2.39 -11.43
N MET A 272 20.20 1.18 -12.00
CA MET A 272 21.13 0.08 -11.75
C MET A 272 22.58 0.44 -12.13
N LEU A 273 22.79 1.15 -13.25
CA LEU A 273 24.11 1.66 -13.62
C LEU A 273 24.66 2.64 -12.58
N THR A 274 23.84 3.59 -12.11
CA THR A 274 24.23 4.58 -11.08
C THR A 274 24.58 3.91 -9.75
N GLU A 275 23.82 2.91 -9.32
CA GLU A 275 24.11 2.13 -8.10
C GLU A 275 25.44 1.37 -8.21
N LEU A 276 25.73 0.77 -9.36
CA LEU A 276 26.99 0.08 -9.63
C LEU A 276 28.19 1.03 -9.76
N GLU A 277 28.00 2.21 -10.36
CA GLU A 277 29.01 3.26 -10.42
C GLU A 277 29.33 3.78 -9.00
N ALA A 278 28.33 4.03 -8.16
CA ALA A 278 28.52 4.41 -6.75
C ALA A 278 29.29 3.34 -5.95
N GLN A 279 28.99 2.04 -6.15
CA GLN A 279 29.74 0.94 -5.53
C GLN A 279 31.20 0.83 -6.03
N SER A 280 31.48 1.27 -7.26
CA SER A 280 32.84 1.28 -7.82
C SER A 280 33.73 2.36 -7.20
N VAL A 281 33.15 3.52 -6.83
CA VAL A 281 33.84 4.64 -6.18
C VAL A 281 34.21 4.34 -4.72
N LEU A 282 33.53 3.39 -4.08
CA LEU A 282 33.75 3.00 -2.68
C LEU A 282 34.84 1.94 -2.46
N ARG A 283 35.53 1.46 -3.51
CA ARG A 283 36.68 0.54 -3.35
C ARG A 283 37.99 1.33 -3.17
N PRO A 284 38.73 1.16 -2.05
CA PRO A 284 40.05 1.74 -1.92
C PRO A 284 41.00 1.18 -2.99
N ILE A 285 41.86 2.05 -3.54
CA ILE A 285 42.96 1.65 -4.42
C ILE A 285 43.96 0.83 -3.59
N GLN A 286 43.87 -0.49 -3.66
CA GLN A 286 44.96 -1.36 -3.24
C GLN A 286 46.07 -1.28 -4.29
N GLN A 287 47.06 -0.42 -4.04
CA GLN A 287 48.39 -0.58 -4.60
C GLN A 287 49.00 -1.86 -4.04
N ASP A 288 48.91 -2.98 -4.76
CA ASP A 288 49.70 -4.17 -4.42
C ASP A 288 50.95 -4.24 -5.29
N GLY A 289 51.99 -3.54 -4.82
CA GLY A 289 53.32 -3.58 -5.40
C GLY A 289 54.08 -4.83 -4.98
N ARG A 290 53.83 -5.97 -5.64
CA ARG A 290 54.69 -7.16 -5.55
C ARG A 290 55.16 -7.66 -6.90
N SER A 291 56.36 -7.23 -7.25
CA SER A 291 57.23 -7.94 -8.21
C SER A 291 57.56 -9.33 -7.67
N TYR A 292 57.28 -10.38 -8.43
CA TYR A 292 58.10 -11.59 -8.47
C TYR A 292 58.14 -12.15 -9.89
N MET A 293 59.35 -12.31 -10.42
CA MET A 293 59.63 -12.84 -11.76
C MET A 293 60.16 -14.29 -11.66
N PHE A 294 60.05 -15.05 -12.76
CA PHE A 294 60.59 -16.39 -13.01
C PHE A 294 59.93 -17.58 -12.28
N SER A 295 59.44 -18.58 -13.03
CA SER A 295 60.37 -19.59 -13.59
C SER A 295 59.95 -20.21 -14.93
N ARG A 296 60.96 -20.62 -15.71
CA ARG A 296 60.87 -21.28 -17.04
C ARG A 296 60.72 -22.81 -16.93
N ARG A 297 60.04 -23.41 -17.92
CA ARG A 297 60.44 -24.59 -18.77
C ARG A 297 59.33 -24.76 -19.84
N ARG A 298 59.52 -24.53 -21.14
CA ARG A 298 60.37 -25.16 -22.20
C ARG A 298 59.92 -26.56 -22.66
N ALA A 299 59.70 -26.67 -23.98
CA ALA A 299 59.90 -27.85 -24.86
C ALA A 299 58.99 -29.07 -24.61
N ASP A 300 58.58 -29.90 -25.58
CA ASP A 300 58.69 -29.98 -27.06
C ASP A 300 57.39 -30.69 -27.56
N GLY A 301 56.98 -30.80 -28.83
CA GLY A 301 57.50 -30.30 -30.11
C GLY A 301 57.01 -31.17 -31.29
N ARG A 302 56.70 -30.55 -32.45
CA ARG A 302 56.44 -31.18 -33.79
C ARG A 302 55.17 -32.08 -33.87
N GLU A 303 54.56 -32.37 -35.02
CA GLU A 303 55.03 -32.36 -36.42
C GLU A 303 53.91 -32.05 -37.45
N GLU A 304 54.21 -32.19 -38.74
CA GLU A 304 53.73 -31.44 -39.92
C GLU A 304 52.33 -31.74 -40.52
N ALA A 305 51.75 -30.67 -41.08
CA ALA A 305 51.19 -30.52 -42.44
C ALA A 305 49.89 -31.22 -42.95
N ASN A 306 48.97 -30.32 -43.37
CA ASN A 306 48.12 -30.34 -44.59
C ASN A 306 46.91 -31.29 -44.72
N LEU A 307 45.70 -30.71 -44.65
CA LEU A 307 44.91 -30.39 -45.86
C LEU A 307 43.70 -29.46 -45.58
N SER A 308 43.64 -28.36 -46.36
CA SER A 308 42.54 -27.41 -46.66
C SER A 308 41.12 -27.59 -46.06
N VAL A 309 40.50 -26.49 -45.58
CA VAL A 309 39.54 -25.64 -46.36
C VAL A 309 39.00 -24.45 -45.51
N ASP A 310 39.14 -23.24 -46.09
CA ASP A 310 38.38 -21.98 -45.93
C ASP A 310 38.27 -21.19 -44.59
N GLN A 311 38.11 -19.87 -44.75
CA GLN A 311 38.23 -18.82 -43.73
C GLN A 311 36.89 -18.14 -43.40
N GLY A 312 36.83 -17.53 -42.21
CA GLY A 312 36.33 -16.17 -42.06
C GLY A 312 34.81 -15.94 -41.97
N LYS A 313 34.30 -15.84 -40.74
CA LYS A 313 33.10 -15.03 -40.39
C LYS A 313 32.96 -14.88 -38.86
N LYS A 314 33.60 -13.87 -38.27
CA LYS A 314 33.32 -13.33 -36.92
C LYS A 314 34.11 -12.04 -36.67
N ASP A 315 33.84 -11.00 -37.46
CA ASP A 315 34.22 -9.61 -37.16
C ASP A 315 33.58 -8.64 -38.19
N ARG A 316 32.29 -8.34 -38.00
CA ARG A 316 31.56 -7.41 -38.90
C ARG A 316 30.25 -6.83 -38.35
N TYR A 317 30.21 -6.38 -37.09
CA TYR A 317 29.01 -5.68 -36.56
C TYR A 317 29.25 -4.38 -35.77
N PHE A 318 30.49 -3.97 -35.49
CA PHE A 318 30.79 -2.81 -34.63
C PHE A 318 31.40 -1.58 -35.32
N LYS A 319 31.39 -1.49 -36.67
CA LYS A 319 32.18 -0.46 -37.39
C LYS A 319 31.47 0.46 -38.40
N ASN A 320 30.14 0.41 -38.52
CA ASN A 320 29.39 1.24 -39.47
C ASN A 320 28.32 2.11 -38.79
N LEU A 321 28.73 3.14 -38.04
CA LEU A 321 27.83 4.23 -37.62
C LEU A 321 28.53 5.57 -37.34
N CYS A 322 29.61 5.86 -38.06
CA CYS A 322 30.21 7.20 -38.05
C CYS A 322 31.02 7.45 -39.33
N GLU A 323 30.36 7.91 -40.40
CA GLU A 323 30.97 8.70 -41.47
C GLU A 323 29.90 9.14 -42.50
N SER A 324 29.46 10.40 -42.45
CA SER A 324 29.37 11.26 -43.65
C SER A 324 28.86 12.69 -43.36
N ARG A 325 29.73 13.66 -43.68
CA ARG A 325 29.42 15.00 -44.21
C ARG A 325 28.73 16.02 -43.30
N SER A 326 29.59 16.83 -42.68
CA SER A 326 29.42 18.29 -42.72
C SER A 326 29.51 18.84 -44.17
N SER A 327 28.72 19.86 -44.52
CA SER A 327 29.13 21.05 -45.31
C SER A 327 27.94 21.95 -45.72
N PHE A 328 28.24 23.23 -46.02
CA PHE A 328 27.39 24.30 -46.59
C PHE A 328 26.24 24.87 -45.72
N SER A 329 26.43 25.91 -44.90
CA SER A 329 26.73 27.33 -45.18
C SER A 329 25.54 28.22 -45.65
N SER A 330 25.31 29.30 -44.88
CA SER A 330 24.55 30.54 -45.20
C SER A 330 23.01 30.44 -45.25
N ARG A 331 22.20 31.35 -44.67
CA ARG A 331 22.27 32.83 -44.70
C ARG A 331 21.41 33.51 -43.59
N MET A 332 21.90 34.68 -43.16
CA MET A 332 21.18 35.94 -42.85
C MET A 332 20.29 36.14 -41.60
N LYS A 333 20.76 37.13 -40.81
CA LYS A 333 20.07 38.32 -40.26
C LYS A 333 19.27 38.21 -38.96
N ASP A 334 19.87 38.77 -37.92
CA ASP A 334 19.42 39.99 -37.21
C ASP A 334 17.91 40.28 -37.21
N ASN A 335 17.35 40.40 -35.99
CA ASN A 335 16.76 41.67 -35.60
C ASN A 335 16.78 41.86 -34.08
N GLN A 336 17.25 43.03 -33.66
CA GLN A 336 17.03 43.57 -32.31
C GLN A 336 15.60 44.12 -32.20
N GLY A 337 15.07 44.15 -30.98
CA GLY A 337 13.76 44.72 -30.67
C GLY A 337 13.51 44.75 -29.17
N ASP A 338 13.78 45.89 -28.54
CA ASP A 338 13.34 46.21 -27.19
C ASP A 338 11.81 46.22 -27.09
N ILE A 339 11.25 46.07 -25.87
CA ILE A 339 10.28 47.02 -25.28
C ILE A 339 9.98 46.64 -23.82
N VAL A 340 10.40 47.55 -22.94
CA VAL A 340 9.83 48.06 -21.68
C VAL A 340 8.59 47.36 -21.08
N GLY A 341 8.65 47.15 -19.76
CA GLY A 341 7.61 46.53 -18.94
C GLY A 341 6.40 47.39 -18.55
N ALA A 342 5.60 46.84 -17.64
CA ALA A 342 4.58 47.55 -16.86
C ALA A 342 4.28 46.78 -15.56
N GLU A 343 4.42 47.45 -14.41
CA GLU A 343 3.89 46.98 -13.13
C GLU A 343 2.37 47.21 -13.08
N THR A 344 1.61 46.41 -12.31
CA THR A 344 0.42 46.89 -11.56
C THR A 344 -0.16 45.82 -10.64
N THR A 345 -0.10 46.11 -9.34
CA THR A 345 -1.07 45.69 -8.30
C THR A 345 -1.31 46.94 -7.42
N PRO A 346 -2.23 46.99 -6.42
CA PRO A 346 -3.19 45.97 -5.96
C PRO A 346 -4.63 46.53 -5.79
N ASN A 347 -5.56 45.70 -5.29
CA ASN A 347 -6.59 46.14 -4.34
C ASN A 347 -7.30 44.94 -3.68
N VAL A 348 -7.07 44.73 -2.38
CA VAL A 348 -7.81 43.77 -1.54
C VAL A 348 -8.39 44.54 -0.36
N LYS A 349 -9.70 44.39 -0.10
CA LYS A 349 -10.37 45.02 1.03
C LYS A 349 -10.25 44.15 2.29
N THR A 350 -9.94 44.80 3.40
CA THR A 350 -9.84 44.20 4.73
C THR A 350 -11.21 44.03 5.40
N TYR A 351 -11.35 42.98 6.21
CA TYR A 351 -12.39 42.85 7.24
C TYR A 351 -11.70 42.57 8.58
N PHE A 352 -12.11 43.29 9.63
CA PHE A 352 -11.61 43.12 10.99
C PHE A 352 -12.46 42.11 11.77
N SER A 353 -11.80 41.32 12.63
CA SER A 353 -12.44 40.47 13.66
C SER A 353 -11.98 40.91 15.06
N PRO A 354 -12.81 40.75 16.11
CA PRO A 354 -12.51 41.25 17.45
C PRO A 354 -11.49 40.40 18.22
N GLY A 355 -10.76 41.05 19.14
CA GLY A 355 -9.67 40.44 19.92
C GLY A 355 -10.12 39.51 21.07
N PRO A 356 -9.16 38.79 21.69
CA PRO A 356 -9.43 37.75 22.69
C PRO A 356 -9.79 38.31 24.08
N ALA A 357 -10.54 37.51 24.84
CA ALA A 357 -10.92 37.82 26.22
C ALA A 357 -9.77 37.61 27.22
N ILE A 358 -9.77 38.40 28.28
CA ILE A 358 -8.78 38.37 29.36
C ILE A 358 -9.05 37.18 30.29
N TRP A 359 -8.00 36.45 30.67
CA TRP A 359 -8.04 35.38 31.67
C TRP A 359 -8.03 35.94 33.10
N ASP A 360 -8.82 35.35 33.99
CA ASP A 360 -8.91 35.70 35.41
C ASP A 360 -8.18 34.63 36.26
N PRO A 361 -7.19 34.96 37.13
CA PRO A 361 -6.30 33.96 37.72
C PRO A 361 -6.83 33.16 38.93
N GLU A 362 -8.02 33.46 39.46
CA GLU A 362 -8.50 32.85 40.72
C GLU A 362 -9.57 31.75 40.53
N VAL A 363 -9.16 30.57 40.06
CA VAL A 363 -9.95 29.33 40.20
C VAL A 363 -9.09 28.21 40.77
N GLN A 364 -9.33 27.83 42.03
CA GLN A 364 -8.66 26.70 42.67
C GLN A 364 -9.19 25.37 42.12
N PHE A 365 -8.31 24.55 41.53
CA PHE A 365 -8.63 23.19 41.12
C PHE A 365 -8.79 22.27 42.35
N SER A 366 -9.98 21.70 42.51
CA SER A 366 -10.22 20.60 43.45
C SER A 366 -9.88 19.26 42.80
N GLN A 367 -9.15 18.40 43.53
CA GLN A 367 -8.79 17.06 43.04
C GLN A 367 -10.04 16.22 42.75
N PRO A 368 -10.12 15.52 41.59
CA PRO A 368 -11.20 14.58 41.33
C PRO A 368 -11.07 13.34 42.23
N ARG A 369 -12.16 12.97 42.90
CA ARG A 369 -12.21 11.74 43.72
C ARG A 369 -12.28 10.50 42.81
N ARG A 370 -11.45 9.49 43.08
CA ARG A 370 -11.56 8.15 42.48
C ARG A 370 -12.93 7.53 42.82
N SER A 371 -13.56 6.88 41.83
CA SER A 371 -14.74 6.03 42.02
C SER A 371 -14.35 4.55 41.94
N PRO A 372 -14.52 3.74 43.00
CA PRO A 372 -14.34 2.30 42.92
C PRO A 372 -15.63 1.64 42.40
N TRP A 373 -15.54 0.88 41.31
CA TRP A 373 -16.66 0.07 40.81
C TRP A 373 -16.61 -1.32 41.43
N GLY A 374 -17.67 -1.67 42.17
CA GLY A 374 -18.00 -3.04 42.54
C GLY A 374 -19.45 -3.30 42.17
N PHE A 375 -19.70 -4.30 41.31
CA PHE A 375 -21.05 -4.71 40.95
C PHE A 375 -21.62 -5.68 42.00
N ASN A 376 -22.83 -5.40 42.50
CA ASN A 376 -23.77 -6.43 42.95
C ASN A 376 -25.20 -5.87 43.13
N GLU A 377 -26.09 -6.36 42.25
CA GLU A 377 -27.56 -6.52 42.39
C GLU A 377 -28.50 -5.31 42.68
N PRO A 378 -29.81 -5.44 42.33
CA PRO A 378 -30.66 -4.28 42.03
C PRO A 378 -31.59 -3.86 43.17
N GLN A 379 -31.90 -2.56 43.25
CA GLN A 379 -33.03 -2.04 44.04
C GLN A 379 -33.89 -1.05 43.24
N MET A 380 -35.18 -1.04 43.56
CA MET A 380 -36.25 -0.31 42.87
C MET A 380 -36.53 1.10 43.44
N ALA A 381 -37.29 1.87 42.65
CA ALA A 381 -38.23 2.93 43.03
C ALA A 381 -37.69 4.34 43.35
N GLY A 382 -38.53 5.36 43.04
CA GLY A 382 -38.25 6.80 43.18
C GLY A 382 -38.27 7.56 41.86
N GLU A 383 -39.32 7.44 41.05
CA GLU A 383 -40.36 8.49 40.93
C GLU A 383 -39.86 9.91 40.61
N ASN A 384 -40.02 10.32 39.35
CA ASN A 384 -40.82 11.51 39.03
C ASN A 384 -41.26 11.48 37.57
N ALA A 385 -42.58 11.56 37.36
CA ALA A 385 -43.20 11.50 36.04
C ALA A 385 -43.66 12.90 35.59
N ASN A 386 -43.60 13.13 34.27
CA ASN A 386 -44.47 14.02 33.48
C ASN A 386 -44.05 13.81 32.01
N ALA A 387 -44.54 12.77 31.33
CA ALA A 387 -45.86 12.71 30.69
C ALA A 387 -45.96 13.58 29.43
N LEU A 388 -45.92 12.93 28.27
CA LEU A 388 -46.56 13.39 27.03
C LEU A 388 -46.84 12.18 26.14
N ASP A 389 -48.13 11.90 25.92
CA ASP A 389 -48.63 10.69 25.26
C ASP A 389 -48.37 10.66 23.75
N ILE A 390 -48.13 9.47 23.21
CA ILE A 390 -48.54 9.14 21.84
C ILE A 390 -49.28 7.79 21.87
N VAL A 391 -50.57 7.87 21.56
CA VAL A 391 -51.49 6.74 21.40
C VAL A 391 -51.35 6.14 20.00
N ILE A 392 -51.13 4.82 19.87
CA ILE A 392 -51.59 4.05 18.70
C ILE A 392 -52.25 2.73 19.14
N GLY A 393 -53.57 2.70 18.90
CA GLY A 393 -54.48 1.57 18.70
C GLY A 393 -54.02 0.11 18.88
N GLY A 394 -54.68 -0.58 19.80
CA GLY A 394 -54.82 -2.03 19.75
C GLY A 394 -55.94 -2.48 18.79
N GLY A 395 -55.74 -3.62 18.13
CA GLY A 395 -56.74 -4.34 17.34
C GLY A 395 -56.60 -5.84 17.58
N GLN A 396 -57.70 -6.52 17.89
CA GLN A 396 -57.72 -7.92 18.35
C GLN A 396 -57.95 -8.96 17.23
N ASN A 397 -57.85 -10.23 17.63
CA ASN A 397 -58.44 -11.45 17.02
C ASN A 397 -57.60 -12.19 15.95
N GLN A 398 -57.59 -13.53 15.87
CA GLN A 398 -57.99 -14.60 16.82
C GLN A 398 -57.49 -15.97 16.31
N SER A 399 -57.18 -16.91 17.22
CA SER A 399 -57.12 -18.38 16.99
C SER A 399 -56.10 -18.90 15.95
N SER A 400 -55.71 -20.18 15.90
CA SER A 400 -56.22 -21.39 16.57
C SER A 400 -55.07 -22.37 16.91
N ALA A 401 -55.29 -23.23 17.90
CA ALA A 401 -54.40 -24.35 18.21
C ALA A 401 -54.91 -25.64 17.56
N HIS A 402 -54.00 -26.57 17.22
CA HIS A 402 -54.30 -28.01 17.28
C HIS A 402 -53.05 -28.87 17.48
N SER A 403 -53.28 -30.05 18.03
CA SER A 403 -52.31 -31.00 18.60
C SER A 403 -52.18 -32.27 17.75
N ASN A 404 -51.20 -33.12 18.09
CA ASN A 404 -51.17 -34.61 18.10
C ASN A 404 -49.76 -35.12 17.70
N SER A 405 -48.97 -35.69 18.62
CA SER A 405 -48.95 -37.11 19.06
C SER A 405 -48.44 -38.09 17.99
N ALA A 406 -47.61 -39.11 18.22
CA ALA A 406 -46.85 -39.65 19.34
C ALA A 406 -46.17 -40.97 18.86
N LEU A 407 -45.43 -41.66 19.76
CA LEU A 407 -44.71 -42.94 19.61
C LEU A 407 -43.43 -42.85 18.73
N ALA A 408 -42.38 -43.69 18.87
CA ALA A 408 -41.97 -44.74 19.85
C ALA A 408 -40.49 -45.11 19.56
N SER A 409 -39.67 -45.83 20.34
CA SER A 409 -39.58 -46.33 21.74
C SER A 409 -38.29 -47.18 21.85
N ARG A 410 -37.85 -47.54 23.08
CA ARG A 410 -36.75 -48.49 23.47
C ARG A 410 -35.34 -47.86 23.64
N THR A 411 -34.56 -48.14 24.70
CA THR A 411 -34.80 -48.95 25.93
C THR A 411 -33.83 -48.56 27.07
N SER A 412 -34.39 -48.22 28.24
CA SER A 412 -33.97 -48.59 29.61
C SER A 412 -32.49 -48.91 29.96
N GLY A 413 -31.95 -48.27 31.02
CA GLY A 413 -30.77 -48.79 31.74
C GLY A 413 -30.06 -47.81 32.70
N CYS A 414 -30.53 -47.74 33.95
CA CYS A 414 -29.78 -47.26 35.14
C CYS A 414 -29.69 -48.47 36.12
N PRO A 415 -29.03 -48.48 37.31
CA PRO A 415 -28.25 -47.42 38.00
C PRO A 415 -27.00 -47.88 38.85
N TYR A 416 -26.36 -46.92 39.54
CA TYR A 416 -25.81 -46.99 40.94
C TYR A 416 -24.56 -47.81 41.38
N ALA A 417 -23.96 -47.30 42.49
CA ALA A 417 -23.14 -47.94 43.55
C ALA A 417 -21.63 -48.19 43.29
N GLN A 418 -20.72 -47.58 44.08
CA GLN A 418 -19.97 -48.14 45.25
C GLN A 418 -18.78 -49.07 44.86
N SER A 419 -17.63 -49.18 45.56
CA SER A 419 -17.10 -48.58 46.82
C SER A 419 -15.59 -48.91 46.98
N GLN A 420 -14.84 -48.11 47.75
CA GLN A 420 -13.72 -48.47 48.67
C GLN A 420 -12.61 -49.47 48.19
N SER A 421 -11.31 -49.22 48.35
CA SER A 421 -10.65 -49.14 49.67
C SER A 421 -9.13 -48.81 49.59
N ALA A 422 -8.52 -48.63 50.78
CA ALA A 422 -7.11 -48.30 51.11
C ALA A 422 -6.00 -49.15 50.40
N THR A 423 -4.70 -48.82 50.41
CA THR A 423 -3.86 -48.44 51.59
C THR A 423 -2.52 -47.79 51.20
N ALA A 424 -1.90 -47.11 52.17
CA ALA A 424 -0.62 -46.40 52.13
C ALA A 424 0.62 -47.19 51.63
N VAL A 425 1.68 -46.45 51.24
CA VAL A 425 2.98 -46.37 51.95
C VAL A 425 3.72 -45.09 51.51
N ALA A 426 4.32 -44.37 52.46
CA ALA A 426 5.24 -43.26 52.20
C ALA A 426 6.71 -43.69 52.41
N ARG A 427 7.66 -43.10 51.67
CA ARG A 427 9.01 -42.84 52.16
C ARG A 427 9.81 -41.88 51.27
N ALA A 428 10.33 -40.83 51.88
CA ALA A 428 11.52 -40.13 51.39
C ALA A 428 12.78 -41.00 51.65
N TYR A 429 13.92 -40.67 51.04
CA TYR A 429 15.10 -40.12 51.77
C TYR A 429 16.30 -39.86 50.85
N CYS A 430 17.05 -38.80 51.20
CA CYS A 430 18.43 -38.56 50.78
C CYS A 430 19.41 -39.45 51.58
N PRO A 431 20.63 -39.71 51.08
CA PRO A 431 21.79 -39.62 51.97
C PRO A 431 23.01 -38.85 51.41
N LEU A 432 23.86 -38.44 52.35
CA LEU A 432 25.07 -37.61 52.21
C LEU A 432 26.36 -38.42 52.03
N CYS A 433 27.38 -37.79 51.43
CA CYS A 433 28.83 -37.93 51.72
C CYS A 433 29.56 -36.75 51.04
N SER A 434 30.07 -35.74 51.77
CA SER A 434 31.46 -35.63 52.33
C SER A 434 32.56 -35.51 51.26
N ILE A 435 33.50 -34.54 51.23
CA ILE A 435 33.95 -33.49 52.18
C ILE A 435 34.72 -32.36 51.42
N SER A 436 34.86 -31.16 52.03
CA SER A 436 35.82 -30.05 51.73
C SER A 436 35.66 -29.22 50.42
N SER A 437 35.81 -27.89 50.39
CA SER A 437 36.04 -26.89 51.46
C SER A 437 35.79 -25.42 51.01
N ILE A 438 35.27 -24.56 51.91
CA ILE A 438 35.52 -23.09 52.05
C ILE A 438 35.13 -22.19 50.83
N CYS A 439 34.05 -21.38 50.78
CA CYS A 439 33.51 -20.30 51.65
C CYS A 439 34.42 -19.03 51.73
N PHE A 440 34.08 -17.87 51.14
CA PHE A 440 33.28 -16.74 51.69
C PHE A 440 32.99 -15.74 50.53
N ILE A 441 31.77 -15.27 50.23
CA ILE A 441 30.91 -14.25 50.90
C ILE A 441 31.36 -12.78 50.73
N LYS A 442 30.50 -12.03 50.00
CA LYS A 442 30.17 -10.57 50.00
C LYS A 442 31.29 -9.50 50.02
N ARG A 443 31.07 -8.43 49.23
CA ARG A 443 31.21 -7.04 49.74
C ARG A 443 30.31 -6.02 49.04
N GLN A 444 29.83 -5.05 49.82
CA GLN A 444 29.04 -3.89 49.41
C GLN A 444 29.92 -2.65 49.19
N PHE A 445 29.26 -1.55 48.79
CA PHE A 445 29.76 -0.26 48.31
C PHE A 445 30.55 0.65 49.27
N HIS A 446 31.29 1.58 48.65
CA HIS A 446 31.58 2.97 49.07
C HIS A 446 32.56 3.23 50.25
N PRO A 447 33.09 4.47 50.38
CA PRO A 447 34.14 5.05 49.51
C PRO A 447 35.34 5.59 50.34
N LEU A 448 36.40 6.13 49.72
CA LEU A 448 37.16 7.29 50.27
C LEU A 448 38.30 7.77 49.34
N ILE A 449 38.79 8.97 49.67
CA ILE A 449 39.70 9.85 48.91
C ILE A 449 41.18 9.50 49.19
N ALA A 450 42.04 9.48 48.15
CA ALA A 450 43.38 10.10 48.12
C ALA A 450 44.16 9.75 46.83
N ALA A 451 44.84 10.74 46.23
CA ALA A 451 45.91 10.50 45.26
C ALA A 451 47.25 10.25 45.99
N PRO A 452 48.20 9.54 45.37
CA PRO A 452 49.34 10.30 44.85
C PRO A 452 49.89 9.82 43.49
N LYS A 453 50.75 10.67 42.91
CA LYS A 453 51.41 10.49 41.62
C LYS A 453 52.48 9.39 41.65
N THR A 454 52.48 8.49 40.66
CA THR A 454 53.71 7.89 40.11
C THR A 454 53.56 7.67 38.60
N ARG A 455 54.54 8.15 37.82
CA ARG A 455 54.69 7.76 36.41
C ARG A 455 55.11 6.29 36.35
N ASN A 456 54.50 5.50 35.47
CA ASN A 456 55.19 4.40 34.82
C ASN A 456 54.64 4.22 33.40
N LEU A 457 55.54 4.18 32.42
CA LEU A 457 55.20 3.80 31.05
C LEU A 457 54.96 2.28 31.04
N PHE A 458 53.82 1.85 30.52
CA PHE A 458 53.70 0.53 29.90
C PHE A 458 52.99 0.66 28.56
N LEU A 459 53.67 0.21 27.50
CA LEU A 459 53.14 0.15 26.15
C LEU A 459 52.30 -1.13 25.97
N GLN A 460 51.26 -1.01 25.14
CA GLN A 460 50.46 -2.11 24.57
C GLN A 460 49.60 -2.90 25.58
N ARG A 461 48.36 -3.29 25.26
CA ARG A 461 47.71 -3.42 23.95
C ARG A 461 46.38 -2.69 23.91
N GLY A 462 46.16 -1.90 22.86
CA GLY A 462 44.82 -1.40 22.55
C GLY A 462 43.94 -2.55 22.09
N PHE A 463 42.90 -2.87 22.87
CA PHE A 463 41.71 -3.45 22.29
C PHE A 463 41.09 -2.38 21.41
N ALA A 464 41.17 -2.56 20.09
CA ALA A 464 40.41 -1.76 19.16
C ALA A 464 38.93 -2.14 19.31
N CYS A 465 38.22 -1.46 20.22
CA CYS A 465 36.78 -1.33 20.12
C CYS A 465 36.50 -0.84 18.70
N LYS A 466 35.68 -1.58 17.94
CA LYS A 466 35.17 -1.11 16.66
C LYS A 466 34.32 0.12 16.96
N GLY A 467 34.90 1.31 16.80
CA GLY A 467 34.20 2.56 17.04
C GLY A 467 32.96 2.63 16.16
N ILE A 468 31.81 2.85 16.77
CA ILE A 468 30.56 3.07 16.04
C ILE A 468 30.71 4.41 15.30
N THR A 469 30.69 4.36 13.97
CA THR A 469 30.77 5.55 13.12
C THR A 469 29.42 6.24 13.07
N CYS A 470 29.38 7.49 13.54
CA CYS A 470 28.19 8.33 13.58
C CYS A 470 28.46 9.58 12.76
N SER A 471 27.85 9.69 11.57
CA SER A 471 28.02 10.86 10.70
C SER A 471 26.78 11.03 9.82
N MET A 472 26.15 12.19 9.89
CA MET A 472 25.04 12.58 9.03
C MET A 472 25.56 13.28 7.76
N LYS A 473 24.83 13.19 6.65
CA LYS A 473 25.15 13.97 5.44
C LYS A 473 24.77 15.43 5.65
N SER A 474 25.51 16.37 5.06
CA SER A 474 25.24 17.81 5.18
C SER A 474 24.90 18.43 3.82
N TYR A 475 23.88 19.29 3.80
CA TYR A 475 23.35 19.95 2.60
C TYR A 475 23.03 21.43 2.86
N ARG A 476 23.38 22.35 1.95
CA ARG A 476 22.95 23.76 2.03
C ARG A 476 21.82 24.02 1.04
N LEU A 477 20.67 24.52 1.49
CA LEU A 477 19.49 24.70 0.61
C LEU A 477 19.77 25.61 -0.58
N SER A 478 20.57 26.67 -0.39
CA SER A 478 20.96 27.59 -1.47
C SER A 478 21.89 26.99 -2.53
N GLU A 479 22.44 25.80 -2.30
CA GLU A 479 23.34 25.09 -3.23
C GLU A 479 22.62 23.97 -4.00
N LEU A 480 21.37 23.64 -3.63
CA LEU A 480 20.59 22.56 -4.23
C LEU A 480 19.65 23.05 -5.33
N SER A 481 19.49 22.25 -6.38
CA SER A 481 18.41 22.44 -7.35
C SER A 481 17.06 21.98 -6.79
N PRO A 482 15.92 22.47 -7.31
CA PRO A 482 14.59 22.07 -6.82
C PRO A 482 14.35 20.54 -6.80
N PRO A 483 14.80 19.74 -7.80
CA PRO A 483 14.69 18.28 -7.74
C PRO A 483 15.53 17.64 -6.63
N GLU A 484 16.66 18.23 -6.24
CA GLU A 484 17.50 17.73 -5.15
C GLU A 484 16.85 18.01 -3.80
N VAL A 485 16.31 19.22 -3.59
CA VAL A 485 15.49 19.55 -2.41
C VAL A 485 14.28 18.61 -2.31
N GLU A 486 13.59 18.36 -3.42
CA GLU A 486 12.46 17.43 -3.49
C GLU A 486 12.85 15.97 -3.22
N SER A 487 14.12 15.60 -3.44
CA SER A 487 14.65 14.27 -3.10
C SER A 487 14.90 14.09 -1.59
N LEU A 488 15.20 15.17 -0.85
CA LEU A 488 15.45 15.11 0.61
C LEU A 488 14.21 14.73 1.43
N LYS A 489 12.99 14.86 0.87
CA LYS A 489 11.77 14.37 1.53
C LYS A 489 11.65 12.84 1.54
N ALA A 490 12.52 12.13 0.82
CA ALA A 490 12.46 10.67 0.67
C ALA A 490 12.96 9.96 1.92
N ARG A 491 12.12 9.10 2.48
CA ARG A 491 12.41 8.27 3.65
C ARG A 491 13.13 6.97 3.28
N PRO A 492 13.89 6.37 4.21
CA PRO A 492 14.60 5.09 4.07
C PRO A 492 13.66 3.87 4.07
N ARG A 493 12.58 3.92 3.30
CA ARG A 493 11.54 2.88 3.27
C ARG A 493 11.74 1.88 2.15
N ILE A 494 11.41 0.62 2.41
CA ILE A 494 11.19 -0.37 1.36
C ILE A 494 9.88 -0.03 0.64
N ASP A 495 9.83 -0.19 -0.68
CA ASP A 495 8.60 0.06 -1.44
C ASP A 495 7.45 -0.85 -0.98
N PHE A 496 6.29 -0.25 -0.70
CA PHE A 496 5.11 -0.95 -0.17
C PHE A 496 4.69 -2.13 -1.06
N SER A 497 4.83 -2.04 -2.40
CA SER A 497 4.45 -3.14 -3.30
C SER A 497 5.24 -4.43 -3.04
N SER A 498 6.50 -4.31 -2.58
CA SER A 498 7.33 -5.45 -2.22
C SER A 498 6.93 -6.03 -0.85
N ILE A 499 6.66 -5.17 0.15
CA ILE A 499 6.19 -5.58 1.49
C ILE A 499 4.84 -6.28 1.39
N PHE A 500 3.92 -5.78 0.56
CA PHE A 500 2.60 -6.38 0.35
C PHE A 500 2.69 -7.84 -0.12
N SER A 501 3.68 -8.20 -0.94
CA SER A 501 3.88 -9.60 -1.36
C SER A 501 4.30 -10.55 -0.22
N THR A 502 4.89 -10.02 0.86
CA THR A 502 5.17 -10.77 2.10
C THR A 502 3.98 -10.80 3.05
N VAL A 503 3.19 -9.72 3.09
CA VAL A 503 2.10 -9.55 4.07
C VAL A 503 0.78 -10.17 3.62
N ASN A 504 0.43 -10.08 2.32
CA ASN A 504 -0.82 -10.64 1.79
C ASN A 504 -1.03 -12.13 2.12
N PRO A 505 -0.03 -13.03 1.94
CA PRO A 505 -0.20 -14.44 2.31
C PRO A 505 -0.55 -14.63 3.79
N ILE A 506 0.08 -13.87 4.69
CA ILE A 506 -0.19 -13.94 6.14
C ILE A 506 -1.61 -13.45 6.44
N VAL A 507 -2.04 -12.36 5.79
CA VAL A 507 -3.40 -11.81 5.93
C VAL A 507 -4.45 -12.84 5.51
N ASP A 508 -4.27 -13.46 4.33
CA ASP A 508 -5.18 -14.46 3.79
C ASP A 508 -5.18 -15.77 4.57
N GLU A 509 -4.05 -16.23 5.10
CA GLU A 509 -4.00 -17.45 5.91
C GLU A 509 -4.74 -17.27 7.24
N VAL A 510 -4.59 -16.11 7.91
CA VAL A 510 -5.39 -15.78 9.10
C VAL A 510 -6.88 -15.68 8.76
N ARG A 511 -7.25 -15.11 7.61
CA ARG A 511 -8.64 -15.07 7.14
C ARG A 511 -9.24 -16.47 6.92
N LYS A 512 -8.48 -17.40 6.34
CA LYS A 512 -8.95 -18.76 6.01
C LYS A 512 -8.99 -19.70 7.20
N ARG A 513 -8.00 -19.61 8.11
CA ARG A 513 -7.76 -20.61 9.17
C ARG A 513 -7.92 -20.07 10.59
N GLY A 514 -8.09 -18.76 10.76
CA GLY A 514 -8.29 -18.11 12.04
C GLY A 514 -7.15 -18.38 13.03
N ASP A 515 -7.52 -18.76 14.26
CA ASP A 515 -6.61 -19.02 15.38
C ASP A 515 -5.45 -19.97 15.03
N ALA A 516 -5.68 -20.96 14.16
CA ALA A 516 -4.64 -21.92 13.76
C ALA A 516 -3.48 -21.25 13.00
N ALA A 517 -3.78 -20.40 12.01
CA ALA A 517 -2.75 -19.64 11.31
C ALA A 517 -2.08 -18.61 12.23
N VAL A 518 -2.85 -17.96 13.11
CA VAL A 518 -2.30 -17.02 14.10
C VAL A 518 -1.26 -17.73 14.97
N LYS A 519 -1.57 -18.93 15.49
CA LYS A 519 -0.64 -19.76 16.29
C LYS A 519 0.60 -20.20 15.52
N GLU A 520 0.44 -20.67 14.28
CA GLU A 520 1.56 -21.14 13.45
C GLU A 520 2.59 -20.04 13.14
N TYR A 521 2.15 -18.79 12.96
CA TYR A 521 3.06 -17.69 12.69
C TYR A 521 3.86 -17.21 13.93
N PHE A 522 3.76 -17.83 15.10
CA PHE A 522 4.73 -17.58 16.20
C PHE A 522 5.91 -18.54 16.13
N ASP A 523 6.94 -18.17 15.37
CA ASP A 523 8.10 -19.02 15.07
C ASP A 523 8.93 -19.49 16.29
N LYS A 524 8.60 -19.04 17.52
CA LYS A 524 9.35 -19.30 18.77
C LYS A 524 8.51 -19.46 20.05
N VAL A 525 7.18 -19.41 19.97
CA VAL A 525 6.29 -19.45 21.15
C VAL A 525 5.07 -20.32 20.84
N VAL A 526 4.76 -21.28 21.71
CA VAL A 526 3.51 -22.06 21.64
C VAL A 526 2.50 -21.43 22.61
N LEU A 527 1.35 -21.00 22.10
CA LEU A 527 0.26 -20.40 22.89
C LEU A 527 -0.97 -21.30 22.89
N ASP A 528 -1.43 -21.71 24.07
CA ASP A 528 -2.72 -22.40 24.25
C ASP A 528 -3.88 -21.42 24.05
N ASN A 529 -3.83 -20.26 24.70
CA ASN A 529 -4.78 -19.16 24.53
C ASN A 529 -4.08 -17.97 23.85
N ILE A 530 -4.64 -17.48 22.74
CA ILE A 530 -4.12 -16.31 22.00
C ILE A 530 -4.89 -15.01 22.30
N VAL A 531 -6.02 -15.12 22.99
CA VAL A 531 -6.87 -14.03 23.49
C VAL A 531 -7.19 -14.37 24.94
N VAL A 532 -7.19 -13.35 25.79
CA VAL A 532 -7.55 -13.44 27.22
C VAL A 532 -8.46 -12.25 27.53
N GLU A 533 -9.51 -12.46 28.32
CA GLU A 533 -10.34 -11.34 28.76
C GLU A 533 -9.63 -10.61 29.90
N VAL A 534 -9.44 -9.29 29.75
CA VAL A 534 -8.66 -8.49 30.72
C VAL A 534 -9.32 -8.45 32.11
N SER A 535 -10.64 -8.66 32.18
CA SER A 535 -11.42 -8.78 33.42
C SER A 535 -11.07 -10.03 34.25
N GLU A 536 -10.52 -11.08 33.63
CA GLU A 536 -10.11 -12.33 34.28
C GLU A 536 -8.63 -12.30 34.73
N LEU A 537 -7.86 -11.31 34.29
CA LEU A 537 -6.47 -11.13 34.71
C LEU A 537 -6.41 -10.48 36.11
N PRO A 538 -5.52 -10.94 37.01
CA PRO A 538 -5.25 -10.24 38.25
C PRO A 538 -4.55 -8.91 37.97
N ASP A 539 -4.81 -7.90 38.81
CA ASP A 539 -4.04 -6.65 38.81
C ASP A 539 -2.53 -6.97 38.98
N PRO A 540 -1.65 -6.47 38.09
CA PRO A 540 -0.24 -6.79 38.14
C PRO A 540 0.46 -6.09 39.31
N GLU A 541 1.33 -6.81 40.02
CA GLU A 541 2.25 -6.21 40.98
C GLU A 541 3.31 -5.38 40.24
N LEU A 542 3.33 -4.08 40.51
CA LEU A 542 4.27 -3.11 39.94
C LEU A 542 5.03 -2.40 41.07
N ASP A 543 6.27 -2.00 40.81
CA ASP A 543 6.99 -1.09 41.70
C ASP A 543 6.21 0.22 41.84
N ALA A 544 6.17 0.77 43.05
CA ALA A 544 5.36 1.94 43.37
C ALA A 544 5.74 3.17 42.53
N VAL A 545 7.03 3.37 42.23
CA VAL A 545 7.53 4.50 41.43
C VAL A 545 7.17 4.31 39.96
N ILE A 546 7.25 3.07 39.45
CA ILE A 546 6.80 2.73 38.09
C ILE A 546 5.29 2.97 37.96
N LYS A 547 4.51 2.54 38.95
CA LYS A 547 3.07 2.77 38.96
C LYS A 547 2.73 4.27 39.01
N GLU A 548 3.37 5.04 39.89
CA GLU A 548 3.14 6.49 40.00
C GLU A 548 3.43 7.22 38.67
N ALA A 549 4.52 6.85 37.98
CA ALA A 549 4.86 7.43 36.68
C ALA A 549 3.79 7.15 35.60
N PHE A 550 3.24 5.93 35.54
CA PHE A 550 2.16 5.60 34.60
C PHE A 550 0.79 6.17 35.01
N ASP A 551 0.52 6.31 36.31
CA ASP A 551 -0.69 7.00 36.80
C ASP A 551 -0.65 8.49 36.39
N VAL A 552 0.50 9.18 36.53
CA VAL A 552 0.69 10.58 36.07
C VAL A 552 0.55 10.70 34.55
N ALA A 553 1.14 9.77 33.78
CA ALA A 553 0.99 9.74 32.33
C ALA A 553 -0.49 9.58 31.92
N TYR A 554 -1.21 8.64 32.56
CA TYR A 554 -2.64 8.44 32.33
C TYR A 554 -3.45 9.71 32.61
N ASP A 555 -3.22 10.36 33.76
CA ASP A 555 -3.99 11.55 34.15
C ASP A 555 -3.81 12.71 33.16
N ASN A 556 -2.58 12.94 32.67
CA ASN A 556 -2.29 13.98 31.68
C ASN A 556 -2.88 13.64 30.30
N ILE A 557 -2.72 12.40 29.82
CA ILE A 557 -3.30 11.93 28.55
C ILE A 557 -4.83 12.01 28.60
N TYR A 558 -5.44 11.63 29.73
CA TYR A 558 -6.87 11.71 29.94
C TYR A 558 -7.36 13.15 29.89
N ALA A 559 -6.72 14.06 30.63
CA ALA A 559 -7.09 15.48 30.67
C ALA A 559 -7.05 16.12 29.27
N PHE A 560 -5.96 15.89 28.51
CA PHE A 560 -5.79 16.44 27.17
C PHE A 560 -6.83 15.90 26.17
N HIS A 561 -7.07 14.58 26.15
CA HIS A 561 -8.04 13.98 25.24
C HIS A 561 -9.50 14.28 25.63
N PHE A 562 -9.80 14.40 26.93
CA PHE A 562 -11.13 14.76 27.41
C PHE A 562 -11.51 16.20 27.01
N ALA A 563 -10.55 17.13 27.04
CA ALA A 563 -10.74 18.52 26.64
C ALA A 563 -11.15 18.69 25.15
N GLN A 564 -10.85 17.71 24.29
CA GLN A 564 -11.22 17.72 22.86
C GLN A 564 -12.74 17.51 22.62
N LYS A 565 -13.51 17.15 23.66
CA LYS A 565 -14.93 16.80 23.54
C LYS A 565 -15.80 17.99 23.13
N SER A 566 -16.13 18.05 21.84
CA SER A 566 -16.97 19.10 21.25
C SER A 566 -18.43 19.07 21.74
N ALA A 567 -18.98 20.23 22.07
CA ALA A 567 -20.40 20.38 22.39
C ALA A 567 -21.29 20.22 21.14
N GLU A 568 -22.38 19.44 21.23
CA GLU A 568 -23.34 19.23 20.14
C GLU A 568 -24.16 20.52 19.87
N LYS A 569 -23.70 21.35 18.93
CA LYS A 569 -24.42 22.57 18.51
C LYS A 569 -25.50 22.24 17.47
N SER A 570 -26.71 22.76 17.69
CA SER A 570 -27.78 22.79 16.69
C SER A 570 -27.74 24.12 15.93
N VAL A 571 -27.86 24.06 14.61
CA VAL A 571 -27.85 25.20 13.69
C VAL A 571 -29.21 25.30 13.01
N GLU A 572 -29.80 26.48 13.00
CA GLU A 572 -31.08 26.79 12.35
C GLU A 572 -30.91 28.04 11.48
N ASN A 573 -30.38 27.87 10.26
CA ASN A 573 -30.11 28.98 9.36
C ASN A 573 -31.38 29.49 8.64
N MET A 574 -32.36 28.60 8.45
CA MET A 574 -33.72 28.95 8.03
C MET A 574 -34.67 28.53 9.14
N LYS A 575 -35.54 29.43 9.60
CA LYS A 575 -36.57 29.11 10.61
C LYS A 575 -37.41 27.92 10.14
N GLY A 576 -37.41 26.87 10.95
CA GLY A 576 -38.03 25.58 10.69
C GLY A 576 -37.11 24.50 10.11
N VAL A 577 -35.82 24.78 9.85
CA VAL A 577 -34.84 23.84 9.27
C VAL A 577 -33.66 23.70 10.23
N LYS A 578 -33.68 22.67 11.08
CA LYS A 578 -32.68 22.41 12.11
C LYS A 578 -31.71 21.32 11.68
N CYS A 579 -30.42 21.61 11.75
CA CYS A 579 -29.33 20.67 11.47
C CYS A 579 -28.40 20.59 12.68
N LYS A 580 -27.94 19.39 13.05
CA LYS A 580 -26.91 19.19 14.09
C LYS A 580 -25.94 18.07 13.72
N ARG A 581 -24.77 18.07 14.36
CA ARG A 581 -23.76 17.01 14.27
C ARG A 581 -23.63 16.35 15.65
N VAL A 582 -23.80 15.03 15.71
CA VAL A 582 -23.79 14.25 16.96
C VAL A 582 -22.66 13.23 16.94
N ALA A 583 -21.93 13.09 18.05
CA ALA A 583 -20.79 12.18 18.15
C ALA A 583 -21.24 10.79 18.61
N ARG A 584 -20.75 9.72 17.98
CA ARG A 584 -20.99 8.33 18.39
C ARG A 584 -19.69 7.54 18.34
N SER A 585 -19.40 6.72 19.33
CA SER A 585 -18.22 5.85 19.30
C SER A 585 -18.24 4.87 18.14
N ILE A 586 -17.04 4.50 17.69
CA ILE A 586 -16.82 3.26 16.95
C ILE A 586 -17.11 2.10 17.91
N GLY A 587 -17.88 1.11 17.46
CA GLY A 587 -18.44 0.08 18.32
C GLY A 587 -17.37 -0.88 18.86
N SER A 588 -16.48 -1.31 17.96
CA SER A 588 -15.36 -2.21 18.25
C SER A 588 -14.07 -1.65 17.63
N VAL A 589 -13.01 -1.52 18.43
CA VAL A 589 -11.71 -0.99 18.00
C VAL A 589 -10.57 -1.93 18.40
N GLY A 590 -9.57 -2.03 17.52
CA GLY A 590 -8.34 -2.79 17.79
C GLY A 590 -7.17 -1.85 18.01
N VAL A 591 -6.42 -2.02 19.09
CA VAL A 591 -5.27 -1.17 19.43
C VAL A 591 -4.01 -2.01 19.42
N TYR A 592 -3.12 -1.75 18.45
CA TYR A 592 -1.85 -2.45 18.33
C TYR A 592 -0.75 -1.69 19.08
N VAL A 593 -0.07 -2.40 19.97
CA VAL A 593 1.04 -1.94 20.80
C VAL A 593 2.28 -2.72 20.34
N PRO A 594 3.34 -2.05 19.85
CA PRO A 594 4.57 -2.74 19.46
C PRO A 594 5.25 -3.43 20.64
N GLY A 595 5.94 -4.54 20.33
CA GLY A 595 6.73 -5.30 21.28
C GLY A 595 7.97 -5.92 20.62
N GLY A 596 8.60 -6.90 21.27
CA GLY A 596 9.76 -7.64 20.74
C GLY A 596 11.09 -7.15 21.31
N THR A 597 11.74 -6.15 20.69
CA THR A 597 13.05 -5.64 21.17
C THR A 597 12.95 -4.56 22.25
N ALA A 598 11.74 -4.03 22.47
CA ALA A 598 11.35 -3.14 23.55
C ALA A 598 9.86 -3.37 23.82
N VAL A 599 9.38 -3.03 25.02
CA VAL A 599 7.96 -3.09 25.41
C VAL A 599 7.47 -1.66 25.54
N LEU A 600 6.36 -1.29 24.88
CA LEU A 600 5.88 0.10 24.79
C LEU A 600 4.54 0.31 25.52
N PRO A 601 4.50 0.31 26.87
CA PRO A 601 3.27 0.54 27.62
C PRO A 601 2.71 1.96 27.45
N SER A 602 3.54 2.95 27.08
CA SER A 602 3.08 4.29 26.70
C SER A 602 2.07 4.24 25.55
N THR A 603 2.35 3.47 24.48
CA THR A 603 1.42 3.28 23.37
C THR A 603 0.08 2.66 23.80
N ALA A 604 0.07 1.80 24.82
CA ALA A 604 -1.16 1.27 25.37
C ALA A 604 -2.03 2.37 26.00
N LEU A 605 -1.44 3.33 26.71
CA LEU A 605 -2.14 4.52 27.23
C LEU A 605 -2.64 5.41 26.09
N MET A 606 -1.75 5.77 25.16
CA MET A 606 -2.05 6.67 24.03
C MET A 606 -3.22 6.19 23.16
N LEU A 607 -3.44 4.89 23.06
CA LEU A 607 -4.56 4.31 22.31
C LEU A 607 -5.80 4.01 23.19
N SER A 608 -5.61 3.50 24.40
CA SER A 608 -6.73 3.01 25.22
C SER A 608 -7.48 4.15 25.94
N VAL A 609 -6.78 5.22 26.34
CA VAL A 609 -7.38 6.38 27.02
C VAL A 609 -8.40 7.11 26.12
N PRO A 610 -8.08 7.52 24.88
CA PRO A 610 -9.10 8.10 24.00
C PRO A 610 -10.23 7.13 23.63
N ALA A 611 -9.96 5.83 23.50
CA ALA A 611 -11.00 4.81 23.28
C ALA A 611 -11.98 4.71 24.47
N GLN A 612 -11.47 4.81 25.70
CA GLN A 612 -12.26 4.85 26.94
C GLN A 612 -13.10 6.13 27.00
N ILE A 613 -12.52 7.30 26.72
CA ILE A 613 -13.23 8.60 26.73
C ILE A 613 -14.33 8.65 25.65
N ALA A 614 -14.08 8.05 24.48
CA ALA A 614 -15.08 7.91 23.41
C ALA A 614 -16.25 6.98 23.81
N GLY A 615 -16.01 6.00 24.69
CA GLY A 615 -16.98 4.96 25.01
C GLY A 615 -17.08 3.89 23.92
N CYS A 616 -15.95 3.43 23.39
CA CYS A 616 -15.91 2.23 22.54
C CYS A 616 -16.33 1.00 23.38
N LYS A 617 -17.20 0.14 22.84
CA LYS A 617 -17.77 -0.99 23.59
C LYS A 617 -16.86 -2.19 23.67
N THR A 618 -16.09 -2.42 22.61
CA THR A 618 -15.09 -3.49 22.53
C THR A 618 -13.76 -2.86 22.16
N VAL A 619 -12.74 -3.11 22.98
CA VAL A 619 -11.36 -2.67 22.75
C VAL A 619 -10.49 -3.92 22.78
N VAL A 620 -9.91 -4.30 21.63
CA VAL A 620 -9.01 -5.45 21.52
C VAL A 620 -7.58 -4.93 21.54
N LEU A 621 -6.84 -5.19 22.62
CA LEU A 621 -5.41 -4.84 22.68
C LEU A 621 -4.56 -5.97 22.12
N ALA A 622 -3.60 -5.59 21.28
CA ALA A 622 -2.70 -6.51 20.59
C ALA A 622 -1.24 -6.12 20.77
N THR A 623 -0.43 -7.00 21.36
CA THR A 623 1.04 -6.83 21.48
C THR A 623 1.74 -8.16 21.20
N PRO A 624 2.81 -8.24 20.40
CA PRO A 624 3.50 -9.51 20.12
C PRO A 624 4.19 -10.09 21.37
N PRO A 625 4.49 -11.40 21.40
CA PRO A 625 4.81 -12.07 22.65
C PRO A 625 6.23 -11.83 23.13
N SER A 626 6.37 -11.68 24.45
CA SER A 626 7.63 -11.93 25.17
C SER A 626 8.07 -13.39 25.01
N GLN A 627 9.35 -13.70 25.26
CA GLN A 627 9.92 -15.04 25.04
C GLN A 627 9.33 -16.14 25.95
N ASP A 628 8.67 -15.75 27.04
CA ASP A 628 7.90 -16.58 27.96
C ASP A 628 6.48 -16.92 27.46
N GLY A 629 6.01 -16.20 26.42
CA GLY A 629 4.82 -16.55 25.65
C GLY A 629 3.55 -15.80 26.02
N THR A 630 3.52 -14.47 25.81
CA THR A 630 2.34 -13.64 26.08
C THR A 630 1.98 -12.65 24.95
N ILE A 631 1.01 -13.02 24.10
CA ILE A 631 0.21 -12.19 23.14
C ILE A 631 0.74 -12.16 21.66
N CYS A 632 0.14 -11.42 20.71
CA CYS A 632 -0.20 -11.87 19.34
C CYS A 632 0.24 -11.04 18.10
N LYS A 633 0.45 -11.71 16.93
CA LYS A 633 0.51 -11.16 15.55
C LYS A 633 -0.89 -10.78 15.04
N ALA A 634 -1.40 -9.63 15.46
CA ALA A 634 -2.86 -9.44 15.56
C ALA A 634 -3.61 -8.70 14.45
N ILE A 635 -2.96 -7.94 13.54
CA ILE A 635 -3.69 -7.00 12.66
C ILE A 635 -4.76 -7.70 11.80
N SER A 636 -4.43 -8.85 11.18
CA SER A 636 -5.39 -9.63 10.40
C SER A 636 -6.49 -10.27 11.28
N ALA A 637 -6.12 -10.73 12.47
CA ALA A 637 -7.06 -11.35 13.42
C ALA A 637 -8.11 -10.33 13.91
N MET A 638 -7.71 -9.10 14.23
CA MET A 638 -8.63 -8.02 14.60
C MET A 638 -9.51 -7.60 13.40
N ALA A 639 -8.95 -7.54 12.19
CA ALA A 639 -9.68 -7.07 11.01
C ALA A 639 -10.81 -8.02 10.57
N TRP A 640 -10.50 -9.33 10.47
CA TRP A 640 -11.48 -10.35 10.07
C TRP A 640 -12.32 -10.88 11.24
N GLY A 641 -11.77 -10.84 12.46
CA GLY A 641 -12.21 -11.70 13.55
C GLY A 641 -11.69 -13.13 13.37
N THR A 642 -11.59 -13.87 14.47
CA THR A 642 -11.26 -15.30 14.46
C THR A 642 -12.19 -16.06 15.42
N GLN A 643 -11.87 -17.31 15.75
CA GLN A 643 -12.67 -18.10 16.71
C GLN A 643 -12.62 -17.50 18.12
N SER A 644 -11.50 -16.88 18.50
CA SER A 644 -11.31 -16.22 19.81
C SER A 644 -11.14 -14.70 19.72
N CYS A 645 -10.60 -14.14 18.63
CA CYS A 645 -10.40 -12.69 18.49
C CYS A 645 -11.68 -12.01 17.98
N PRO A 646 -12.25 -11.02 18.71
CA PRO A 646 -13.35 -10.21 18.20
C PRO A 646 -12.94 -9.44 16.94
N LYS A 647 -13.88 -9.34 15.99
CA LYS A 647 -13.73 -8.44 14.85
C LYS A 647 -13.85 -6.98 15.31
N VAL A 648 -13.02 -6.09 14.74
CA VAL A 648 -13.07 -4.65 14.97
C VAL A 648 -13.52 -3.87 13.72
N GLU A 649 -14.00 -2.64 13.93
CA GLU A 649 -14.41 -1.70 12.87
C GLU A 649 -13.25 -0.75 12.48
N LYS A 650 -12.30 -0.52 13.39
CA LYS A 650 -11.10 0.32 13.15
C LYS A 650 -9.89 -0.21 13.91
N ILE A 651 -8.73 -0.24 13.27
CA ILE A 651 -7.44 -0.64 13.86
C ILE A 651 -6.52 0.56 14.02
N PHE A 652 -5.91 0.68 15.19
CA PHE A 652 -5.04 1.77 15.59
C PHE A 652 -3.63 1.26 15.94
N GLY A 653 -2.66 2.19 15.93
CA GLY A 653 -1.37 2.03 16.56
C GLY A 653 -0.18 2.03 15.60
N PRO A 654 1.00 2.44 16.09
CA PRO A 654 2.24 2.47 15.32
C PRO A 654 2.78 1.06 15.13
N GLY A 655 3.75 0.89 14.23
CA GLY A 655 4.46 -0.39 14.13
C GLY A 655 5.50 -0.40 13.03
N ASN A 656 6.22 -1.52 12.92
CA ASN A 656 7.16 -1.69 11.84
C ASN A 656 6.45 -1.68 10.46
N GLN A 657 7.24 -1.60 9.40
CA GLN A 657 6.77 -1.56 8.02
C GLN A 657 5.79 -2.69 7.64
N TYR A 658 5.87 -3.88 8.25
CA TYR A 658 4.94 -4.99 8.00
C TYR A 658 3.57 -4.79 8.67
N VAL A 659 3.55 -4.23 9.89
CA VAL A 659 2.31 -3.84 10.60
C VAL A 659 1.62 -2.71 9.83
N THR A 660 2.38 -1.70 9.42
CA THR A 660 1.90 -0.57 8.59
C THR A 660 1.31 -1.08 7.28
N ALA A 661 2.02 -1.98 6.59
CA ALA A 661 1.54 -2.59 5.36
C ALA A 661 0.26 -3.43 5.57
N ALA A 662 0.17 -4.22 6.64
CA ALA A 662 -1.04 -5.00 6.96
C ALA A 662 -2.25 -4.09 7.18
N LYS A 663 -2.08 -3.00 7.95
CA LYS A 663 -3.09 -1.94 8.12
C LYS A 663 -3.54 -1.37 6.77
N MET A 664 -2.59 -1.02 5.90
CA MET A 664 -2.86 -0.45 4.56
C MET A 664 -3.52 -1.41 3.57
N ILE A 665 -3.26 -2.72 3.68
CA ILE A 665 -3.94 -3.76 2.89
C ILE A 665 -5.38 -3.92 3.40
N LEU A 666 -5.56 -4.10 4.71
CA LEU A 666 -6.85 -4.50 5.30
C LEU A 666 -7.92 -3.42 5.18
N GLN A 667 -7.56 -2.13 5.20
CA GLN A 667 -8.50 -1.03 4.95
C GLN A 667 -9.13 -1.05 3.53
N ASN A 668 -8.50 -1.75 2.58
CA ASN A 668 -8.96 -1.89 1.20
C ASN A 668 -9.60 -3.28 0.94
N SER A 669 -9.89 -4.03 2.00
CA SER A 669 -10.39 -5.41 1.91
C SER A 669 -11.85 -5.55 2.34
N GLU A 670 -12.47 -6.67 1.96
CA GLU A 670 -13.82 -7.08 2.41
C GLU A 670 -13.94 -7.30 3.93
N ALA A 671 -12.88 -7.05 4.71
CA ALA A 671 -12.93 -7.02 6.17
C ALA A 671 -13.77 -5.85 6.69
N MET A 672 -14.08 -4.84 5.87
CA MET A 672 -14.86 -3.65 6.29
C MET A 672 -14.29 -3.03 7.57
N VAL A 673 -12.98 -2.77 7.54
CA VAL A 673 -12.21 -2.20 8.64
C VAL A 673 -11.57 -0.90 8.17
N SER A 674 -11.48 0.10 9.05
CA SER A 674 -10.71 1.32 8.80
C SER A 674 -9.42 1.32 9.62
N ILE A 675 -8.51 2.26 9.34
CA ILE A 675 -7.33 2.49 10.17
C ILE A 675 -7.27 3.95 10.63
N ASP A 676 -6.47 4.23 11.64
CA ASP A 676 -6.07 5.59 12.02
C ASP A 676 -5.25 6.28 10.93
N MET A 677 -4.06 5.76 10.63
CA MET A 677 -3.10 6.30 9.67
C MET A 677 -1.98 5.29 9.35
N PRO A 678 -1.20 5.51 8.28
CA PRO A 678 0.10 4.91 8.11
C PRO A 678 1.10 5.54 9.10
N ALA A 679 1.41 4.79 10.17
CA ALA A 679 2.44 5.12 11.14
C ALA A 679 3.55 4.05 11.02
N GLY A 680 4.68 4.43 10.42
CA GLY A 680 5.84 3.57 10.16
C GLY A 680 6.97 3.75 11.18
N PRO A 681 8.24 3.55 10.76
CA PRO A 681 9.42 3.94 11.53
C PRO A 681 9.39 5.43 11.83
N SER A 682 9.87 5.76 13.01
CA SER A 682 9.69 7.06 13.64
C SER A 682 10.67 8.12 13.09
N GLU A 683 10.25 9.39 13.15
CA GLU A 683 10.96 10.51 12.54
C GLU A 683 10.99 11.74 13.47
N VAL A 684 12.13 12.44 13.50
CA VAL A 684 12.24 13.75 14.15
C VAL A 684 12.99 14.73 13.26
N LEU A 685 12.48 15.96 13.20
CA LEU A 685 13.16 17.10 12.61
C LEU A 685 13.41 18.14 13.70
N VAL A 686 14.67 18.47 13.94
CA VAL A 686 15.10 19.50 14.90
C VAL A 686 15.49 20.76 14.12
N ILE A 687 14.78 21.87 14.32
CA ILE A 687 15.23 23.20 13.89
C ILE A 687 16.03 23.82 15.04
N ALA A 688 17.27 24.23 14.76
CA ALA A 688 18.18 24.78 15.75
C ALA A 688 18.84 26.09 15.27
N ASP A 689 18.93 27.08 16.17
CA ASP A 689 19.67 28.32 15.97
C ASP A 689 20.91 28.40 16.88
N LYS A 690 21.65 29.51 16.83
CA LYS A 690 22.88 29.75 17.61
C LYS A 690 22.70 29.75 19.14
N HIS A 691 21.47 29.77 19.64
CA HIS A 691 21.15 29.73 21.07
C HIS A 691 20.90 28.29 21.56
N ALA A 692 20.69 27.35 20.65
CA ALA A 692 20.47 25.95 20.97
C ALA A 692 21.73 25.25 21.51
N SER A 693 21.55 24.41 22.53
CA SER A 693 22.63 23.61 23.13
C SER A 693 22.99 22.43 22.23
N PRO A 694 24.26 22.28 21.78
CA PRO A 694 24.69 21.12 21.01
C PRO A 694 24.42 19.78 21.70
N VAL A 695 24.47 19.77 23.05
CA VAL A 695 24.19 18.59 23.87
C VAL A 695 22.73 18.17 23.82
N HIS A 696 21.81 19.14 23.74
CA HIS A 696 20.38 18.85 23.68
C HIS A 696 19.98 18.45 22.26
N ILE A 697 20.47 19.14 21.23
CA ILE A 697 20.27 18.75 19.82
C ILE A 697 20.73 17.31 19.58
N ALA A 698 21.92 16.95 20.08
CA ALA A 698 22.44 15.59 19.96
C ALA A 698 21.55 14.56 20.66
N ALA A 699 21.04 14.88 21.86
CA ALA A 699 20.15 13.99 22.61
C ALA A 699 18.77 13.83 21.91
N ASP A 700 18.17 14.92 21.44
CA ASP A 700 16.90 14.95 20.71
C ASP A 700 16.97 14.17 19.39
N LEU A 701 18.10 14.26 18.65
CA LEU A 701 18.32 13.45 17.45
C LEU A 701 18.54 11.97 17.78
N LEU A 702 19.11 11.66 18.95
CA LEU A 702 19.42 10.28 19.33
C LEU A 702 18.27 9.53 19.98
N SER A 703 17.32 10.21 20.65
CA SER A 703 16.11 9.58 21.21
C SER A 703 15.32 8.86 20.11
N GLN A 704 15.15 9.52 18.97
CA GLN A 704 14.44 8.93 17.84
C GLN A 704 15.29 7.93 17.04
N ALA A 705 16.59 8.17 16.94
CA ALA A 705 17.50 7.28 16.21
C ALA A 705 17.61 5.89 16.89
N GLU A 706 17.45 5.79 18.21
CA GLU A 706 17.54 4.50 18.90
C GLU A 706 16.28 3.62 18.80
N HIS A 707 15.15 4.15 18.34
CA HIS A 707 13.91 3.38 18.13
C HIS A 707 14.16 2.19 17.19
N GLY A 708 14.71 2.44 15.99
CA GLY A 708 15.02 1.40 15.01
C GLY A 708 16.06 1.84 13.96
N PRO A 709 16.71 0.88 13.27
CA PRO A 709 17.67 1.18 12.21
C PRO A 709 17.03 1.82 10.96
N ASP A 710 15.71 1.86 10.91
CA ASP A 710 14.83 2.45 9.90
C ASP A 710 14.25 3.83 10.30
N SER A 711 14.48 4.31 11.53
CA SER A 711 14.16 5.69 11.95
C SER A 711 15.00 6.71 11.17
N GLN A 712 14.43 7.85 10.77
CA GLN A 712 15.16 8.93 10.09
C GLN A 712 15.12 10.22 10.90
N VAL A 713 16.28 10.83 11.13
CA VAL A 713 16.38 12.10 11.86
C VAL A 713 16.95 13.21 10.97
N VAL A 714 16.46 14.43 11.15
CA VAL A 714 16.83 15.58 10.33
C VAL A 714 17.19 16.76 11.23
N LEU A 715 18.36 17.34 11.02
CA LEU A 715 18.77 18.59 11.67
C LEU A 715 18.64 19.73 10.67
N VAL A 716 17.93 20.81 11.02
CA VAL A 716 17.85 22.03 10.23
C VAL A 716 18.51 23.17 11.02
N ILE A 717 19.65 23.63 10.54
CA ILE A 717 20.38 24.77 11.09
C ILE A 717 19.79 26.04 10.48
N ALA A 718 19.26 26.92 11.32
CA ALA A 718 18.64 28.17 10.92
C ALA A 718 19.58 29.37 11.15
N GLY A 719 20.13 29.91 10.06
CA GLY A 719 21.02 31.06 10.09
C GLY A 719 22.44 30.76 10.59
N ASP A 720 23.17 31.84 10.90
CA ASP A 720 24.60 31.77 11.26
C ASP A 720 24.85 31.61 12.76
N GLY A 721 25.99 30.99 13.10
CA GLY A 721 26.54 30.95 14.45
C GLY A 721 26.32 29.64 15.22
N VAL A 722 25.72 28.62 14.61
CA VAL A 722 25.61 27.27 15.19
C VAL A 722 26.94 26.52 15.09
N ASP A 723 27.42 25.96 16.21
CA ASP A 723 28.60 25.09 16.22
C ASP A 723 28.23 23.65 15.84
N VAL A 724 28.25 23.39 14.54
CA VAL A 724 27.95 22.08 13.95
C VAL A 724 28.94 21.01 14.40
N LYS A 725 30.20 21.37 14.63
CA LYS A 725 31.23 20.41 15.05
C LYS A 725 30.96 19.94 16.47
N ALA A 726 30.58 20.85 17.36
CA ALA A 726 30.14 20.46 18.71
C ALA A 726 28.92 19.53 18.67
N ILE A 727 27.98 19.71 17.73
CA ILE A 727 26.84 18.80 17.54
C ILE A 727 27.31 17.42 17.05
N GLU A 728 28.15 17.36 16.01
CA GLU A 728 28.67 16.09 15.45
C GLU A 728 29.53 15.31 16.45
N GLU A 729 30.37 16.00 17.23
CA GLU A 729 31.17 15.43 18.31
C GLU A 729 30.26 14.85 19.40
N GLU A 730 29.21 15.55 19.78
CA GLU A 730 28.31 15.15 20.86
C GLU A 730 27.34 14.02 20.43
N ILE A 731 26.84 14.02 19.18
CA ILE A 731 26.13 12.88 18.58
C ILE A 731 27.03 11.63 18.63
N SER A 732 28.29 11.76 18.21
CA SER A 732 29.25 10.64 18.22
C SER A 732 29.52 10.14 19.64
N LYS A 733 29.73 11.04 20.59
CA LYS A 733 30.00 10.75 21.99
C LYS A 733 28.81 10.12 22.70
N GLN A 734 27.58 10.63 22.51
CA GLN A 734 26.39 10.07 23.14
C GLN A 734 26.03 8.71 22.54
N CYS A 735 26.00 8.59 21.20
CA CYS A 735 25.64 7.35 20.51
C CYS A 735 26.54 6.15 20.90
N GLN A 736 27.85 6.37 21.09
CA GLN A 736 28.78 5.34 21.55
C GLN A 736 28.50 4.83 22.98
N ASN A 737 27.77 5.60 23.80
CA ASN A 737 27.40 5.24 25.16
C ASN A 737 25.95 4.71 25.28
N LEU A 738 25.16 4.73 24.20
CA LEU A 738 23.80 4.20 24.20
C LEU A 738 23.80 2.66 24.12
N PRO A 739 22.99 1.95 24.94
CA PRO A 739 22.79 0.51 24.81
C PRO A 739 22.28 0.08 23.41
N ARG A 740 21.57 0.97 22.72
CA ARG A 740 21.03 0.80 21.36
C ARG A 740 21.84 1.55 20.29
N GLY A 741 23.09 1.94 20.58
CA GLY A 741 23.93 2.73 19.67
C GLY A 741 24.15 2.13 18.27
N GLU A 742 24.08 0.80 18.11
CA GLU A 742 24.12 0.16 16.78
C GLU A 742 22.86 0.41 15.93
N PHE A 743 21.71 0.69 16.54
CA PHE A 743 20.48 1.05 15.82
C PHE A 743 20.53 2.54 15.46
N ALA A 744 20.87 3.39 16.43
CA ALA A 744 21.07 4.82 16.22
C ALA A 744 22.11 5.12 15.13
N SER A 745 23.25 4.42 15.09
CA SER A 745 24.24 4.57 14.01
C SER A 745 23.70 4.18 12.62
N LYS A 746 22.81 3.19 12.53
CA LYS A 746 22.16 2.81 11.26
C LYS A 746 21.15 3.87 10.82
N ALA A 747 20.31 4.36 11.74
CA ALA A 747 19.42 5.50 11.50
C ALA A 747 20.21 6.74 11.02
N LEU A 748 21.31 7.08 11.71
CA LEU A 748 22.17 8.21 11.36
C LEU A 748 22.78 8.11 9.95
N SER A 749 22.99 6.90 9.41
CA SER A 749 23.61 6.69 8.08
C SER A 749 22.77 7.18 6.89
N HIS A 750 21.45 7.32 7.09
CA HIS A 750 20.49 7.86 6.11
C HIS A 750 19.75 9.10 6.62
N SER A 751 20.19 9.62 7.76
CA SER A 751 19.82 10.91 8.34
C SER A 751 20.73 12.04 7.83
N PHE A 752 20.28 13.28 7.93
CA PHE A 752 20.99 14.42 7.33
C PHE A 752 20.76 15.77 8.01
N THR A 753 21.73 16.66 7.83
CA THR A 753 21.74 18.05 8.28
C THR A 753 21.49 18.97 7.09
N VAL A 754 20.64 19.98 7.28
CA VAL A 754 20.27 20.98 6.28
C VAL A 754 20.61 22.36 6.82
N PHE A 755 21.32 23.16 6.03
CA PHE A 755 21.60 24.56 6.33
C PHE A 755 20.59 25.45 5.60
N ALA A 756 19.75 26.14 6.37
CA ALA A 756 18.82 27.16 5.93
C ALA A 756 19.36 28.55 6.31
N ARG A 757 19.18 29.53 5.42
CA ARG A 757 19.71 30.89 5.63
C ARG A 757 19.04 31.65 6.79
N ASP A 758 17.79 31.30 7.09
CA ASP A 758 16.94 31.95 8.07
C ASP A 758 15.83 30.99 8.55
N MET A 759 15.07 31.39 9.57
CA MET A 759 13.95 30.61 10.13
C MET A 759 12.80 30.39 9.15
N VAL A 760 12.57 31.31 8.20
CA VAL A 760 11.48 31.18 7.21
C VAL A 760 11.81 30.05 6.24
N GLU A 761 13.06 29.98 5.77
CA GLU A 761 13.56 28.91 4.92
C GLU A 761 13.62 27.57 5.67
N ALA A 762 14.00 27.58 6.96
CA ALA A 762 13.99 26.38 7.82
C ALA A 762 12.59 25.80 8.01
N VAL A 763 11.60 26.65 8.36
CA VAL A 763 10.19 26.24 8.49
C VAL A 763 9.61 25.80 7.14
N SER A 764 9.94 26.49 6.04
CA SER A 764 9.52 26.10 4.69
C SER A 764 10.02 24.70 4.32
N PHE A 765 11.28 24.39 4.65
CA PHE A 765 11.82 23.05 4.46
C PHE A 765 11.15 22.01 5.38
N SER A 766 10.90 22.35 6.65
CA SER A 766 10.15 21.49 7.58
C SER A 766 8.75 21.15 7.06
N ASN A 767 7.99 22.15 6.60
CA ASN A 767 6.67 21.95 6.00
C ASN A 767 6.72 21.10 4.71
N LEU A 768 7.79 21.22 3.91
CA LEU A 768 8.03 20.39 2.73
C LEU A 768 8.34 18.94 3.11
N TYR A 769 9.17 18.71 4.12
CA TYR A 769 9.51 17.38 4.64
C TYR A 769 8.30 16.72 5.32
N ALA A 770 7.52 17.50 6.08
CA ALA A 770 6.39 17.09 6.92
C ALA A 770 6.79 15.97 7.91
N PRO A 771 7.54 16.31 8.97
CA PRO A 771 8.01 15.33 9.96
C PRO A 771 6.88 14.82 10.85
N GLU A 772 7.12 13.66 11.48
CA GLU A 772 6.31 13.16 12.58
C GLU A 772 6.48 14.08 13.81
N HIS A 773 7.71 14.19 14.33
CA HIS A 773 8.05 15.10 15.43
C HIS A 773 8.84 16.32 14.93
N LEU A 774 8.45 17.52 15.37
CA LEU A 774 9.13 18.78 15.07
C LEU A 774 9.60 19.45 16.37
N ILE A 775 10.91 19.54 16.58
CA ILE A 775 11.49 20.26 17.72
C ILE A 775 12.02 21.60 17.20
N ILE A 776 11.45 22.72 17.65
CA ILE A 776 11.96 24.06 17.33
C ILE A 776 12.74 24.58 18.53
N ASN A 777 14.05 24.32 18.53
CA ASN A 777 14.99 24.71 19.56
C ASN A 777 15.69 26.01 19.14
N VAL A 778 14.96 27.12 19.17
CA VAL A 778 15.40 28.45 18.70
C VAL A 778 14.92 29.54 19.64
N GLN A 779 15.49 30.74 19.56
CA GLN A 779 15.00 31.88 20.34
C GLN A 779 13.57 32.27 19.91
N ASP A 780 12.68 32.48 20.90
CA ASP A 780 11.27 32.85 20.71
C ASP A 780 10.47 31.88 19.81
N ALA A 781 10.64 30.57 20.01
CA ALA A 781 10.07 29.50 19.19
C ALA A 781 8.53 29.62 18.98
N GLU A 782 7.80 30.11 19.97
CA GLU A 782 6.33 30.30 19.94
C GLU A 782 5.89 31.25 18.81
N LYS A 783 6.74 32.21 18.41
CA LYS A 783 6.43 33.16 17.32
C LYS A 783 6.37 32.49 15.96
N TRP A 784 6.89 31.28 15.83
CA TRP A 784 6.94 30.52 14.57
C TRP A 784 5.81 29.50 14.44
N GLU A 785 4.99 29.28 15.49
CA GLU A 785 3.89 28.30 15.50
C GLU A 785 2.93 28.49 14.30
N SER A 786 2.54 29.73 14.01
CA SER A 786 1.61 30.06 12.91
C SER A 786 2.17 29.85 11.49
N PHE A 787 3.46 29.53 11.37
CA PHE A 787 4.10 29.18 10.10
C PHE A 787 4.24 27.66 9.91
N ILE A 788 3.93 26.85 10.94
CA ILE A 788 3.97 25.39 10.83
C ILE A 788 2.67 24.92 10.15
N GLU A 789 2.82 24.33 8.96
CA GLU A 789 1.70 23.78 8.19
C GLU A 789 1.60 22.26 8.35
N ASN A 790 2.74 21.56 8.43
CA ASN A 790 2.79 20.09 8.40
C ASN A 790 3.78 19.56 9.46
N ALA A 791 3.28 19.11 10.61
CA ALA A 791 4.01 18.37 11.64
C ALA A 791 3.03 17.55 12.48
N GLY A 792 3.46 16.43 13.08
CA GLY A 792 2.64 15.65 14.01
C GLY A 792 2.57 16.25 15.43
N GLN A 793 3.71 16.63 16.00
CA GLN A 793 3.81 17.29 17.31
C GLN A 793 4.96 18.33 17.37
N TRP A 794 4.78 19.39 18.18
CA TRP A 794 5.82 20.35 18.56
C TRP A 794 6.05 20.41 20.08
N THR A 795 7.22 19.94 20.54
CA THR A 795 7.90 20.10 21.87
C THR A 795 8.98 19.00 21.99
N PRO A 796 9.95 19.04 22.95
CA PRO A 796 10.93 17.96 23.11
C PRO A 796 10.26 16.58 23.19
N GLU A 797 10.71 15.68 22.30
CA GLU A 797 10.01 14.45 21.91
C GLU A 797 9.62 13.58 23.11
N SER A 798 10.58 13.30 24.00
CA SER A 798 10.37 12.37 25.11
C SER A 798 9.28 12.79 26.10
N VAL A 799 8.98 14.09 26.28
CA VAL A 799 7.83 14.43 27.14
C VAL A 799 6.50 14.16 26.44
N GLY A 800 6.45 14.28 25.11
CA GLY A 800 5.32 13.87 24.27
C GLY A 800 5.11 12.36 24.23
N ASP A 801 6.20 11.59 24.12
CA ASP A 801 6.15 10.12 24.05
C ASP A 801 5.53 9.46 25.29
N TYR A 802 5.66 10.11 26.45
CA TYR A 802 5.33 9.49 27.73
C TYR A 802 4.21 10.18 28.50
N ALA A 803 4.26 11.51 28.71
CA ALA A 803 3.53 12.09 29.85
C ALA A 803 3.03 13.55 29.74
N SER A 804 3.28 14.29 28.65
CA SER A 804 2.74 15.65 28.48
C SER A 804 1.22 15.69 28.35
N GLY A 805 0.64 14.59 27.85
CA GLY A 805 -0.78 14.42 27.53
C GLY A 805 -1.09 14.41 26.03
N THR A 806 -0.17 14.87 25.18
CA THR A 806 -0.28 14.73 23.72
C THR A 806 -0.20 13.25 23.30
N ASN A 807 -0.58 12.94 22.06
CA ASN A 807 -0.60 11.57 21.56
C ASN A 807 0.59 11.28 20.64
N HIS A 808 1.43 10.31 21.00
CA HIS A 808 2.61 9.95 20.19
C HIS A 808 2.29 9.07 18.96
N VAL A 809 1.03 8.67 18.74
CA VAL A 809 0.67 7.88 17.55
C VAL A 809 0.43 8.85 16.40
N LEU A 810 1.53 9.18 15.72
CA LEU A 810 1.63 10.26 14.75
C LEU A 810 1.88 9.73 13.32
N PRO A 811 1.59 10.54 12.28
CA PRO A 811 1.76 10.14 10.89
C PRO A 811 3.19 10.37 10.39
N THR A 812 3.87 9.29 10.02
CA THR A 812 5.24 9.33 9.47
C THR A 812 5.25 9.41 7.94
N TYR A 813 6.41 9.32 7.28
CA TYR A 813 6.55 9.27 5.81
C TYR A 813 6.00 10.50 5.05
N GLY A 814 5.81 11.64 5.73
CA GLY A 814 5.16 12.82 5.17
C GLY A 814 3.63 12.75 5.16
N TYR A 815 3.00 11.76 5.80
CA TYR A 815 1.54 11.71 5.96
C TYR A 815 1.00 12.82 6.88
N ALA A 816 1.85 13.50 7.66
CA ALA A 816 1.52 14.73 8.38
C ALA A 816 0.99 15.88 7.48
N LYS A 817 1.08 15.75 6.15
CA LYS A 817 0.45 16.68 5.19
C LYS A 817 -1.07 16.55 5.07
N MET A 818 -1.66 15.46 5.57
CA MET A 818 -3.11 15.21 5.45
C MET A 818 -3.72 14.36 6.59
N TYR A 819 -2.90 13.82 7.49
CA TYR A 819 -3.33 13.17 8.72
C TYR A 819 -2.89 14.01 9.92
N GLY A 820 -3.75 14.11 10.93
CA GLY A 820 -3.32 14.48 12.28
C GLY A 820 -3.00 13.24 13.11
N GLY A 821 -2.38 13.44 14.28
CA GLY A 821 -2.17 12.39 15.28
C GLY A 821 -3.47 11.75 15.79
N VAL A 822 -3.34 10.61 16.48
CA VAL A 822 -4.49 10.00 17.16
C VAL A 822 -5.05 10.96 18.21
N SER A 823 -6.37 11.07 18.23
CA SER A 823 -7.13 12.01 19.08
C SER A 823 -8.46 11.37 19.49
N LEU A 824 -9.26 12.05 20.32
CA LEU A 824 -10.60 11.60 20.67
C LEU A 824 -11.48 11.38 19.41
N ASP A 825 -11.37 12.28 18.44
CA ASP A 825 -12.11 12.22 17.17
C ASP A 825 -11.76 10.98 16.34
N SER A 826 -10.55 10.43 16.50
CA SER A 826 -10.14 9.21 15.79
C SER A 826 -11.00 7.99 16.16
N PHE A 827 -11.64 7.99 17.34
CA PHE A 827 -12.51 6.92 17.86
C PHE A 827 -14.01 7.23 17.69
N LEU A 828 -14.36 8.34 17.03
CA LEU A 828 -15.73 8.83 16.88
C LEU A 828 -16.20 8.80 15.41
N LYS A 829 -17.53 8.72 15.27
CA LYS A 829 -18.29 8.93 14.04
C LYS A 829 -19.20 10.13 14.27
N TYR A 830 -19.15 11.10 13.36
CA TYR A 830 -19.99 12.31 13.43
C TYR A 830 -21.22 12.18 12.52
N MET A 831 -22.36 11.81 13.11
CA MET A 831 -23.62 11.67 12.39
C MET A 831 -24.30 13.04 12.25
N THR A 832 -24.69 13.40 11.04
CA THR A 832 -25.55 14.57 10.80
C THR A 832 -27.02 14.20 11.04
N VAL A 833 -27.75 15.07 11.71
CA VAL A 833 -29.18 14.92 11.98
C VAL A 833 -29.88 16.19 11.55
N GLN A 834 -30.91 16.05 10.72
CA GLN A 834 -31.73 17.16 10.23
C GLN A 834 -33.20 16.92 10.58
N SER A 835 -33.90 17.98 10.96
CA SER A 835 -35.32 17.96 11.29
C SER A 835 -35.97 19.24 10.75
N LEU A 836 -37.04 19.06 9.98
CA LEU A 836 -37.79 20.16 9.37
C LEU A 836 -39.20 20.21 9.96
N THR A 837 -39.66 21.42 10.28
CA THR A 837 -41.08 21.70 10.53
C THR A 837 -41.82 21.91 9.20
N GLU A 838 -43.15 21.97 9.23
CA GLU A 838 -43.94 22.32 8.04
C GLU A 838 -43.56 23.69 7.48
N GLU A 839 -43.35 24.70 8.33
CA GLU A 839 -42.86 26.02 7.93
C GLU A 839 -41.48 25.94 7.25
N GLY A 840 -40.57 25.11 7.77
CA GLY A 840 -39.26 24.89 7.18
C GLY A 840 -39.34 24.20 5.81
N LEU A 841 -40.22 23.20 5.67
CA LEU A 841 -40.43 22.49 4.42
C LEU A 841 -41.14 23.35 3.36
N LEU A 842 -42.12 24.18 3.73
CA LEU A 842 -42.75 25.15 2.84
C LEU A 842 -41.73 26.15 2.26
N LYS A 843 -40.73 26.57 3.05
CA LYS A 843 -39.68 27.49 2.61
C LYS A 843 -38.60 26.81 1.78
N LEU A 844 -38.06 25.67 2.23
CA LEU A 844 -36.92 25.02 1.57
C LEU A 844 -37.34 24.09 0.42
N GLY A 845 -38.52 23.48 0.52
CA GLY A 845 -39.03 22.47 -0.40
C GLY A 845 -39.08 22.89 -1.87
N PRO A 846 -39.60 24.09 -2.21
CA PRO A 846 -39.61 24.57 -3.60
C PRO A 846 -38.21 24.58 -4.24
N TYR A 847 -37.18 25.05 -3.52
CA TYR A 847 -35.80 25.05 -4.01
C TYR A 847 -35.27 23.63 -4.24
N VAL A 848 -35.54 22.69 -3.31
CA VAL A 848 -35.15 21.28 -3.46
C VAL A 848 -35.85 20.63 -4.65
N ALA A 849 -37.13 20.95 -4.88
CA ALA A 849 -37.88 20.46 -6.05
C ALA A 849 -37.30 20.98 -7.37
N THR A 850 -36.89 22.25 -7.45
CA THR A 850 -36.23 22.83 -8.62
C THR A 850 -34.83 22.25 -8.85
N MET A 851 -34.02 22.06 -7.81
CA MET A 851 -32.70 21.41 -7.95
C MET A 851 -32.84 19.97 -8.44
N ALA A 852 -33.75 19.19 -7.85
CA ALA A 852 -34.02 17.82 -8.28
C ALA A 852 -34.57 17.73 -9.73
N GLU A 853 -35.26 18.76 -10.22
CA GLU A 853 -35.68 18.86 -11.63
C GLU A 853 -34.50 19.12 -12.58
N VAL A 854 -33.60 20.04 -12.22
CA VAL A 854 -32.36 20.31 -12.96
C VAL A 854 -31.45 19.08 -13.02
N GLU A 855 -31.42 18.27 -11.95
CA GLU A 855 -30.67 17.01 -11.87
C GLU A 855 -31.39 15.81 -12.52
N GLY A 856 -32.64 15.97 -12.99
CA GLY A 856 -33.44 14.88 -13.56
C GLY A 856 -33.93 13.82 -12.55
N LEU A 857 -33.85 14.12 -11.25
CA LEU A 857 -34.17 13.22 -10.13
C LEU A 857 -35.63 13.33 -9.68
N GLU A 858 -36.56 12.99 -10.57
CA GLU A 858 -38.02 13.12 -10.35
C GLU A 858 -38.53 12.46 -9.04
N ALA A 859 -37.94 11.35 -8.60
CA ALA A 859 -38.30 10.73 -7.31
C ALA A 859 -37.98 11.63 -6.10
N HIS A 860 -36.87 12.37 -6.13
CA HIS A 860 -36.50 13.34 -5.09
C HIS A 860 -37.46 14.53 -5.09
N LYS A 861 -37.79 15.06 -6.28
CA LYS A 861 -38.82 16.10 -6.45
C LYS A 861 -40.19 15.67 -5.91
N ARG A 862 -40.62 14.42 -6.18
CA ARG A 862 -41.88 13.86 -5.66
C ARG A 862 -41.90 13.72 -4.13
N ALA A 863 -40.79 13.30 -3.52
CA ALA A 863 -40.70 13.17 -2.07
C ALA A 863 -40.98 14.49 -1.33
N VAL A 864 -40.61 15.63 -1.93
CA VAL A 864 -40.91 16.97 -1.42
C VAL A 864 -42.32 17.42 -1.80
N THR A 865 -42.64 17.42 -3.10
CA THR A 865 -43.91 17.99 -3.61
C THR A 865 -45.17 17.29 -3.11
N LEU A 866 -45.12 15.98 -2.81
CA LEU A 866 -46.25 15.28 -2.18
C LEU A 866 -46.50 15.74 -0.75
N ARG A 867 -45.46 16.09 0.01
CA ARG A 867 -45.59 16.63 1.38
C ARG A 867 -46.10 18.07 1.36
N LEU A 868 -45.66 18.89 0.40
CA LEU A 868 -46.19 20.24 0.20
C LEU A 868 -47.70 20.19 -0.12
N LYS A 869 -48.12 19.31 -1.03
CA LYS A 869 -49.55 19.10 -1.36
C LYS A 869 -50.40 18.65 -0.17
N ASP A 870 -49.86 17.83 0.73
CA ASP A 870 -50.55 17.44 1.97
C ASP A 870 -50.74 18.63 2.92
N ILE A 871 -49.71 19.46 3.09
CA ILE A 871 -49.79 20.69 3.91
C ILE A 871 -50.81 21.67 3.30
N GLU A 872 -50.77 21.89 1.98
CA GLU A 872 -51.73 22.71 1.25
C GLU A 872 -53.17 22.20 1.41
N ALA A 873 -53.40 20.89 1.23
CA ALA A 873 -54.72 20.28 1.37
C ALA A 873 -55.29 20.42 2.79
N ARG A 874 -54.44 20.34 3.83
CA ARG A 874 -54.86 20.54 5.23
C ARG A 874 -55.23 22.00 5.53
N GLN A 875 -54.55 22.97 4.94
CA GLN A 875 -54.86 24.39 5.12
C GLN A 875 -56.17 24.83 4.43
N VAL A 876 -56.65 24.09 3.44
CA VAL A 876 -57.94 24.36 2.76
C VAL A 876 -59.15 23.80 3.54
N LEU A 877 -58.91 22.92 4.52
CA LEU A 877 -59.93 22.27 5.35
C LEU A 877 -60.12 22.93 6.73
N THR A 878 -59.33 23.96 7.05
CA THR A 878 -59.34 24.72 8.31
C THR A 878 -59.66 26.19 8.08
#